data_AF-A0A8X8Y3Z8-F1
#
_entry.id   AF-A0A8X8Y3Z8-F1
#
_cell.length_a   1.000
_cell.length_b   1.000
_cell.length_c   1.000
_cell.angle_alpha   90.00
_cell.angle_beta   90.00
_cell.angle_gamma   90.00
#
_symmetry.space_group_name_H-M   'P 1'
#
loop_
_entity.id
_entity.type
_entity.pdbx_description
1 polymer ?
#
loop_
_entity_poly.entity_id
_entity_poly.type
_entity_poly.pdbx_seq_one_letter_code
_entity_poly.pdbx_strand_id
1 'polypeptide(L)'
;MSRLRQFFAGRSFSGDKATRKKLLLSLLATTVLVSAVIGVTAGVKSRRDSSSGDGDSAALKISGAHAIARSSCSSTLYPELCYSAIAGSLDGGKKVKSPKDIITLSLNVTIAAVKRNYASIGKLLADDKGNFTKREKGALKDCLETLDETLDELETAIDELNEYPFKKSIEAHADDLKTLLSSAITNQETCLDGFSYNKADRHVREVFIGGQVVRVEQLCSNSLAMLTNMTKKDAEEERKLNAGRKLTATDGGWPEWLSAGDRRLLQSSSVTPNVVVAADGSGNYKTVAAAVAAAPEKSSKRYVIRIKAGVYRENVEVPKKKTNIMFVGDGRTTTIITASKNVVDGSTTFNSATVAVVGEKFLARDITFQNTAGPSKHQAVALRVGSDLSAFYKCDILAYQDTLYVHSNRNFFINCYIAGTVDFIFGNAASVLQDCDIHARRPNSGQKNMVTAHGRTDPNQNTGIVIQKSRIGATSDLKSVQKSFPTYLGRPWKEYARTIIMQSSITDVIHPAGWHEWSGSFALNTLTYEEYQNTGAGASTSGRVKWKGYKEVRPKPDVTVAADGTGDVTTVKMLKKKSKTRFVIYVKAGVYKENVLLEKAHWNVMIYGDGAAATVISAEKNGVATFDAATSSVSIS
;
A
#
# COMPACT_ATOMS: atom_id res chain seq x y z
N MET A 1 26.75 43.99 32.28
CA MET A 1 25.75 43.50 33.25
C MET A 1 25.27 44.52 34.29
N SER A 2 25.92 45.68 34.47
CA SER A 2 25.48 46.68 35.48
C SER A 2 24.32 47.58 35.06
N ARG A 3 24.09 47.80 33.75
CA ARG A 3 22.98 48.65 33.26
C ARG A 3 21.63 47.93 33.07
N LEU A 4 21.58 46.60 33.09
CA LEU A 4 20.32 45.84 33.01
C LEU A 4 19.59 45.71 34.37
N ARG A 5 20.32 45.84 35.49
CA ARG A 5 19.73 45.73 36.84
C ARG A 5 18.86 46.94 37.21
N GLN A 6 19.13 48.12 36.66
CA GLN A 6 18.33 49.33 36.94
C GLN A 6 16.97 49.34 36.22
N PHE A 7 16.82 48.62 35.11
CA PHE A 7 15.56 48.63 34.36
C PHE A 7 14.44 47.78 35.02
N PHE A 8 14.79 46.82 35.88
CA PHE A 8 13.84 45.90 36.50
C PHE A 8 13.45 46.22 37.95
N ALA A 9 13.94 47.32 38.53
CA ALA A 9 13.71 47.63 39.94
C ALA A 9 12.33 48.25 40.27
N GLY A 10 11.41 48.38 39.32
CA GLY A 10 10.19 49.20 39.50
C GLY A 10 8.83 48.56 39.26
N ARG A 11 8.71 47.24 38.98
CA ARG A 11 7.39 46.64 38.68
C ARG A 11 7.14 45.36 39.47
N SER A 12 6.29 45.46 40.48
CA SER A 12 5.71 44.32 41.19
C SER A 12 4.68 43.63 40.30
N PHE A 13 4.93 42.37 39.92
CA PHE A 13 3.94 41.50 39.28
C PHE A 13 3.43 40.48 40.29
N SER A 14 2.15 40.61 40.67
CA SER A 14 1.42 39.66 41.50
C SER A 14 1.04 38.43 40.65
N GLY A 15 1.57 37.26 41.01
CA GLY A 15 1.30 36.00 40.31
C GLY A 15 2.21 34.87 40.81
N ASP A 16 1.63 33.67 40.95
CA ASP A 16 2.24 32.51 41.60
C ASP A 16 3.49 31.94 40.86
N LYS A 17 4.36 31.22 41.57
CA LYS A 17 5.71 30.79 41.13
C LYS A 17 5.73 30.04 39.79
N ALA A 18 4.70 29.26 39.49
CA ALA A 18 4.59 28.51 38.24
C ALA A 18 4.42 29.43 37.01
N THR A 19 3.69 30.53 37.18
CA THR A 19 3.42 31.52 36.12
C THR A 19 4.67 32.34 35.82
N ARG A 20 5.49 32.66 36.84
CA ARG A 20 6.79 33.33 36.65
C ARG A 20 7.79 32.49 35.86
N LYS A 21 7.84 31.16 36.09
CA LYS A 21 8.69 30.24 35.31
C LYS A 21 8.29 30.16 33.84
N LYS A 22 6.98 30.09 33.55
CA LYS A 22 6.47 30.08 32.17
C LYS A 22 6.72 31.40 31.44
N LEU A 23 6.59 32.54 32.13
CA LEU A 23 6.87 33.85 31.54
C LEU A 23 8.37 34.05 31.23
N LEU A 24 9.26 33.59 32.11
CA LEU A 24 10.72 33.63 31.90
C LEU A 24 11.16 32.73 30.73
N LEU A 25 10.59 31.51 30.63
CA LEU A 25 10.84 30.61 29.49
C LEU A 25 10.31 31.17 28.17
N SER A 26 9.14 31.83 28.19
CA SER A 26 8.59 32.52 27.02
C SER A 26 9.47 33.68 26.58
N LEU A 27 10.00 34.49 27.51
CA LEU A 27 10.86 35.62 27.18
C LEU A 27 12.21 35.17 26.60
N LEU A 28 12.79 34.09 27.14
CA LEU A 28 14.01 33.46 26.62
C LEU A 28 13.81 32.85 25.23
N ALA A 29 12.65 32.24 24.96
CA ALA A 29 12.34 31.73 23.63
C ALA A 29 12.20 32.86 22.59
N THR A 30 11.59 33.99 22.95
CA THR A 30 11.48 35.15 22.06
C THR A 30 12.81 35.85 21.78
N THR A 31 13.74 35.92 22.74
CA THR A 31 15.06 36.52 22.50
C THR A 31 15.97 35.63 21.64
N VAL A 32 15.84 34.31 21.73
CA VAL A 32 16.53 33.36 20.82
C VAL A 32 15.97 33.44 19.40
N LEU A 33 14.65 33.60 19.24
CA LEU A 33 14.02 33.79 17.92
C LEU A 33 14.39 35.13 17.26
N VAL A 34 14.45 36.23 18.02
CA VAL A 34 14.82 37.55 17.48
C VAL A 34 16.31 37.61 17.12
N SER A 35 17.20 36.94 17.87
CA SER A 35 18.62 36.85 17.52
C SER A 35 18.89 35.96 16.29
N ALA A 36 18.09 34.92 16.08
CA ALA A 36 18.14 34.12 14.84
C ALA A 36 17.67 34.90 13.61
N VAL A 37 16.68 35.79 13.74
CA VAL A 37 16.17 36.61 12.62
C VAL A 37 17.09 37.79 12.30
N ILE A 38 17.77 38.39 13.29
CA ILE A 38 18.78 39.43 13.06
C ILE A 38 20.07 38.83 12.45
N GLY A 39 20.44 37.60 12.81
CA GLY A 39 21.56 36.88 12.19
C GLY A 39 21.37 36.57 10.69
N VAL A 40 20.13 36.36 10.24
CA VAL A 40 19.81 36.08 8.83
C VAL A 40 19.66 37.35 7.99
N THR A 41 19.31 38.48 8.60
CA THR A 41 19.09 39.75 7.89
C THR A 41 20.32 40.67 7.83
N ALA A 42 21.31 40.50 8.71
CA ALA A 42 22.57 41.25 8.65
C ALA A 42 23.61 40.68 7.66
N GLY A 43 23.39 39.48 7.11
CA GLY A 43 24.31 38.83 6.16
C GLY A 43 24.25 39.34 4.71
N VAL A 44 23.33 40.26 4.38
CA VAL A 44 23.11 40.74 3.00
C VAL A 44 23.06 42.26 2.94
N LYS A 45 24.07 42.95 3.50
CA LYS A 45 24.41 44.32 3.09
C LYS A 45 25.76 44.77 3.65
N SER A 46 26.85 44.40 2.98
CA SER A 46 28.00 45.31 2.82
C SER A 46 28.97 44.76 1.76
N ARG A 47 29.09 45.50 0.66
CA ARG A 47 30.20 45.41 -0.31
C ARG A 47 30.62 46.85 -0.61
N ARG A 48 31.95 47.07 -0.63
CA ARG A 48 32.76 48.31 -0.81
C ARG A 48 33.29 48.82 0.54
N ASP A 49 34.59 48.86 0.83
CA ASP A 49 35.77 49.15 -0.01
C ASP A 49 37.06 48.45 0.48
N SER A 50 37.98 48.36 -0.48
CA SER A 50 39.45 48.21 -0.50
C SER A 50 40.31 47.56 0.61
N SER A 51 41.30 46.82 0.09
CA SER A 51 42.70 46.62 0.55
C SER A 51 43.08 45.31 1.26
N SER A 52 43.78 44.46 0.48
CA SER A 52 44.97 43.65 0.78
C SER A 52 45.19 43.08 2.19
N GLY A 53 45.27 41.74 2.26
CA GLY A 53 45.92 41.01 3.35
C GLY A 53 45.57 39.53 3.31
N ASP A 54 46.50 38.70 2.82
CA ASP A 54 46.45 37.23 2.93
C ASP A 54 46.35 36.81 4.40
N GLY A 55 45.45 35.86 4.68
CA GLY A 55 45.24 35.32 6.01
C GLY A 55 44.28 34.13 5.97
N ASP A 56 44.85 32.94 5.80
CA ASP A 56 44.18 31.65 5.95
C ASP A 56 43.41 31.59 7.28
N SER A 57 42.08 31.52 7.20
CA SER A 57 41.24 31.14 8.34
C SER A 57 40.28 30.03 7.91
N ALA A 58 40.56 28.84 8.42
CA ALA A 58 39.83 27.59 8.23
C ALA A 58 38.46 27.63 8.95
N ALA A 59 37.54 28.45 8.46
CA ALA A 59 36.11 28.22 8.62
C ALA A 59 35.65 27.40 7.42
N LEU A 60 35.36 26.11 7.61
CA LEU A 60 34.80 25.18 6.62
C LEU A 60 33.67 25.87 5.83
N LYS A 61 33.98 26.39 4.64
CA LYS A 61 32.98 26.75 3.63
C LYS A 61 32.34 25.44 3.20
N ILE A 62 31.26 25.05 3.88
CA ILE A 62 30.38 23.97 3.41
C ILE A 62 30.03 24.33 1.97
N SER A 63 30.50 23.54 1.01
CA SER A 63 30.20 23.79 -0.40
C SER A 63 28.67 23.82 -0.57
N GLY A 64 28.17 24.64 -1.50
CA GLY A 64 26.71 24.72 -1.75
C GLY A 64 26.07 23.35 -1.98
N ALA A 65 26.82 22.41 -2.55
CA ALA A 65 26.41 21.02 -2.73
C ALA A 65 26.15 20.28 -1.40
N HIS A 66 27.02 20.40 -0.40
CA HIS A 66 26.79 19.79 0.92
C HIS A 66 25.61 20.43 1.66
N ALA A 67 25.37 21.74 1.48
CA ALA A 67 24.21 22.40 2.08
C ALA A 67 22.89 21.87 1.49
N ILE A 68 22.81 21.72 0.16
CA ILE A 68 21.65 21.12 -0.53
C ILE A 68 21.46 19.66 -0.10
N ALA A 69 22.55 18.89 0.01
CA ALA A 69 22.52 17.50 0.47
C ALA A 69 21.94 17.37 1.89
N ARG A 70 22.47 18.14 2.85
CA ARG A 70 21.96 18.13 4.25
C ARG A 70 20.49 18.54 4.32
N SER A 71 20.11 19.58 3.58
CA SER A 71 18.72 20.03 3.51
C SER A 71 17.80 18.94 2.96
N SER A 72 18.17 18.29 1.85
CA SER A 72 17.38 17.22 1.22
C SER A 72 17.24 16.01 2.15
N CYS A 73 18.34 15.59 2.78
CA CYS A 73 18.36 14.44 3.69
C CYS A 73 17.64 14.68 5.03
N SER A 74 17.47 15.93 5.47
CA SER A 74 16.93 16.26 6.80
C SER A 74 15.52 15.71 7.08
N SER A 75 14.72 15.51 6.03
CA SER A 75 13.33 15.01 6.14
C SER A 75 13.18 13.50 5.89
N THR A 76 14.29 12.78 5.75
CA THR A 76 14.30 11.33 5.50
C THR A 76 14.23 10.53 6.80
N LEU A 77 13.88 9.24 6.74
CA LEU A 77 13.89 8.37 7.92
C LEU A 77 15.30 8.10 8.46
N TYR A 78 16.31 8.15 7.59
CA TYR A 78 17.71 7.87 7.95
C TYR A 78 18.62 9.02 7.49
N PRO A 79 18.51 10.22 8.09
CA PRO A 79 19.16 11.44 7.61
C PRO A 79 20.70 11.36 7.60
N GLU A 80 21.29 10.76 8.63
CA GLU A 80 22.75 10.58 8.70
C GLU A 80 23.26 9.59 7.65
N LEU A 81 22.54 8.48 7.44
CA LEU A 81 22.86 7.53 6.38
C LEU A 81 22.69 8.18 5.00
N CYS A 82 21.63 8.95 4.80
CA CYS A 82 21.36 9.69 3.55
C CYS A 82 22.55 10.58 3.20
N TYR A 83 22.99 11.42 4.14
CA TYR A 83 24.08 12.36 3.89
C TYR A 83 25.43 11.67 3.73
N SER A 84 25.77 10.76 4.65
CA SER A 84 27.07 10.06 4.63
C SER A 84 27.25 9.19 3.37
N ALA A 85 26.18 8.58 2.87
CA ALA A 85 26.23 7.76 1.65
C ALA A 85 26.61 8.55 0.39
N ILE A 86 26.24 9.83 0.32
CA ILE A 86 26.50 10.67 -0.86
C ILE A 86 27.65 11.65 -0.67
N ALA A 87 28.11 11.90 0.57
CA ALA A 87 29.09 12.93 0.90
C ALA A 87 30.36 12.85 0.04
N GLY A 88 30.98 11.67 -0.07
CA GLY A 88 32.20 11.49 -0.87
C GLY A 88 32.02 11.72 -2.38
N SER A 89 30.79 11.65 -2.90
CA SER A 89 30.50 11.96 -4.30
C SER A 89 30.31 13.46 -4.56
N LEU A 90 30.12 14.27 -3.51
CA LEU A 90 30.01 15.73 -3.59
C LEU A 90 31.38 16.39 -3.70
N ASP A 91 32.40 15.77 -3.07
CA ASP A 91 33.79 16.26 -3.07
C ASP A 91 34.47 16.11 -4.44
N GLY A 92 33.95 15.25 -5.33
CA GLY A 92 34.49 14.96 -6.65
C GLY A 92 34.15 15.95 -7.77
N GLY A 93 33.66 17.16 -7.45
CA GLY A 93 33.46 18.24 -8.44
C GLY A 93 32.21 18.15 -9.32
N LYS A 94 31.25 17.25 -9.03
CA LYS A 94 29.93 17.27 -9.69
C LYS A 94 29.16 18.53 -9.28
N LYS A 95 28.70 19.31 -10.26
CA LYS A 95 27.86 20.50 -10.03
C LYS A 95 26.46 20.08 -9.58
N VAL A 96 26.27 19.84 -8.29
CA VAL A 96 24.94 19.72 -7.67
C VAL A 96 24.30 21.10 -7.63
N LYS A 97 23.10 21.23 -8.22
CA LYS A 97 22.36 22.50 -8.30
C LYS A 97 20.96 22.40 -7.73
N SER A 98 20.42 21.19 -7.58
CA SER A 98 19.02 20.96 -7.22
C SER A 98 18.82 19.74 -6.31
N PRO A 99 17.68 19.63 -5.61
CA PRO A 99 17.29 18.40 -4.91
C PRO A 99 17.20 17.18 -5.84
N LYS A 100 16.80 17.37 -7.10
CA LYS A 100 16.81 16.33 -8.14
C LYS A 100 18.20 15.71 -8.31
N ASP A 101 19.25 16.53 -8.36
CA ASP A 101 20.64 16.05 -8.47
C ASP A 101 21.05 15.20 -7.25
N ILE A 102 20.61 15.57 -6.06
CA ILE A 102 20.85 14.80 -4.83
C ILE A 102 20.12 13.46 -4.87
N ILE A 103 18.87 13.43 -5.34
CA ILE A 103 18.12 12.18 -5.51
C ILE A 103 18.82 11.28 -6.52
N THR A 104 19.21 11.79 -7.70
CA THR A 104 19.96 11.02 -8.70
C THR A 104 21.26 10.46 -8.12
N LEU A 105 21.97 11.24 -7.29
CA LEU A 105 23.19 10.77 -6.64
C LEU A 105 22.91 9.64 -5.63
N SER A 106 21.86 9.80 -4.81
CA SER A 106 21.40 8.80 -3.86
C SER A 106 21.02 7.49 -4.55
N LEU A 107 20.29 7.56 -5.67
CA LEU A 107 19.94 6.39 -6.49
C LEU A 107 21.18 5.67 -7.04
N ASN A 108 22.17 6.41 -7.57
CA ASN A 108 23.40 5.81 -8.07
C ASN A 108 24.21 5.09 -6.97
N VAL A 109 24.31 5.69 -5.77
CA VAL A 109 24.94 5.04 -4.62
C VAL A 109 24.18 3.78 -4.20
N THR A 110 22.85 3.84 -4.25
CA THR A 110 21.98 2.70 -3.95
C THR A 110 22.19 1.56 -4.96
N ILE A 111 22.24 1.84 -6.27
CA ILE A 111 22.54 0.85 -7.31
C ILE A 111 23.90 0.18 -7.05
N ALA A 112 24.92 0.95 -6.69
CA ALA A 112 26.24 0.40 -6.35
C ALA A 112 26.18 -0.50 -5.11
N ALA A 113 25.36 -0.16 -4.11
CA ALA A 113 25.12 -1.01 -2.95
C ALA A 113 24.41 -2.33 -3.32
N VAL A 114 23.37 -2.26 -4.17
CA VAL A 114 22.66 -3.45 -4.67
C VAL A 114 23.59 -4.37 -5.45
N LYS A 115 24.40 -3.83 -6.38
CA LYS A 115 25.39 -4.62 -7.15
C LYS A 115 26.40 -5.32 -6.25
N ARG A 116 26.86 -4.65 -5.17
CA ARG A 116 27.74 -5.26 -4.16
C ARG A 116 27.04 -6.39 -3.40
N ASN A 117 25.82 -6.15 -2.92
CA ASN A 117 25.04 -7.17 -2.21
C ASN A 117 24.79 -8.40 -3.10
N TYR A 118 24.40 -8.19 -4.36
CA TYR A 118 24.18 -9.26 -5.33
C TYR A 118 25.45 -10.11 -5.53
N ALA A 119 26.60 -9.46 -5.73
CA ALA A 119 27.89 -10.15 -5.87
C ALA A 119 28.28 -10.94 -4.61
N SER A 120 28.10 -10.36 -3.42
CA SER A 120 28.39 -11.03 -2.15
C SER A 120 27.52 -12.29 -1.96
N ILE A 121 26.23 -12.21 -2.26
CA ILE A 121 25.31 -13.35 -2.16
C ILE A 121 25.64 -14.42 -3.19
N GLY A 122 25.91 -14.00 -4.43
CA GLY A 122 26.34 -14.92 -5.50
C GLY A 122 27.60 -15.69 -5.10
N LYS A 123 28.58 -15.00 -4.48
CA LYS A 123 29.78 -15.64 -3.96
C LYS A 123 29.47 -16.61 -2.81
N LEU A 124 28.64 -16.21 -1.84
CA LEU A 124 28.22 -17.09 -0.73
C LEU A 124 27.56 -18.37 -1.23
N LEU A 125 26.74 -18.29 -2.28
CA LEU A 125 26.12 -19.46 -2.91
C LEU A 125 27.12 -20.32 -3.69
N ALA A 126 28.07 -19.71 -4.41
CA ALA A 126 29.07 -20.42 -5.20
C ALA A 126 30.09 -21.15 -4.32
N ASP A 127 30.46 -20.55 -3.18
CA ASP A 127 31.44 -21.08 -2.23
C ASP A 127 30.80 -22.06 -1.22
N ASP A 128 29.49 -22.36 -1.34
CA ASP A 128 28.80 -23.25 -0.41
C ASP A 128 29.32 -24.69 -0.50
N LYS A 129 29.96 -25.16 0.58
CA LYS A 129 30.45 -26.55 0.74
C LYS A 129 29.47 -27.43 1.50
N GLY A 130 28.16 -27.16 1.40
CA GLY A 130 27.12 -27.85 2.14
C GLY A 130 26.78 -27.22 3.50
N ASN A 131 27.12 -25.95 3.69
CA ASN A 131 26.85 -25.20 4.92
C ASN A 131 25.40 -24.70 4.98
N PHE A 132 24.76 -24.51 3.82
CA PHE A 132 23.36 -24.09 3.75
C PHE A 132 22.40 -25.26 3.52
N THR A 133 21.30 -25.25 4.26
CA THR A 133 20.14 -26.12 4.03
C THR A 133 19.49 -25.81 2.67
N LYS A 134 18.66 -26.74 2.18
CA LYS A 134 17.89 -26.54 0.94
C LYS A 134 17.03 -25.26 0.99
N ARG A 135 16.45 -24.96 2.16
CA ARG A 135 15.60 -23.80 2.36
C ARG A 135 16.41 -22.50 2.33
N GLU A 136 17.56 -22.46 3.01
CA GLU A 136 18.46 -21.29 3.00
C GLU A 136 19.00 -21.03 1.59
N LYS A 137 19.37 -22.06 0.83
CA LYS A 137 19.72 -21.93 -0.60
C LYS A 137 18.56 -21.35 -1.41
N GLY A 138 17.33 -21.76 -1.12
CA GLY A 138 16.12 -21.18 -1.71
C GLY A 138 16.01 -19.69 -1.41
N ALA A 139 16.11 -19.30 -0.13
CA ALA A 139 16.06 -17.91 0.29
C ALA A 139 17.17 -17.04 -0.31
N LEU A 140 18.39 -17.57 -0.44
CA LEU A 140 19.50 -16.87 -1.11
C LEU A 140 19.22 -16.65 -2.60
N LYS A 141 18.61 -17.63 -3.28
CA LYS A 141 18.21 -17.49 -4.69
C LYS A 141 17.06 -16.48 -4.86
N ASP A 142 16.06 -16.54 -3.99
CA ASP A 142 14.98 -15.55 -3.96
C ASP A 142 15.54 -14.13 -3.71
N CYS A 143 16.58 -14.02 -2.88
CA CYS A 143 17.27 -12.75 -2.69
C CYS A 143 17.97 -12.27 -3.97
N LEU A 144 18.68 -13.15 -4.69
CA LEU A 144 19.28 -12.76 -5.97
C LEU A 144 18.23 -12.30 -7.00
N GLU A 145 17.08 -12.98 -7.08
CA GLU A 145 15.95 -12.59 -7.95
C GLU A 145 15.46 -11.18 -7.58
N THR A 146 15.15 -10.94 -6.31
CA THR A 146 14.65 -9.64 -5.83
C THR A 146 15.70 -8.52 -5.91
N LEU A 147 16.99 -8.82 -5.74
CA LEU A 147 18.07 -7.84 -5.97
C LEU A 147 18.20 -7.47 -7.46
N ASP A 148 18.06 -8.43 -8.36
CA ASP A 148 18.07 -8.21 -9.81
C ASP A 148 16.84 -7.39 -10.28
N GLU A 149 15.67 -7.63 -9.69
CA GLU A 149 14.49 -6.76 -9.87
C GLU A 149 14.76 -5.34 -9.33
N THR A 150 15.32 -5.24 -8.12
CA THR A 150 15.68 -3.94 -7.49
C THR A 150 16.57 -3.07 -8.40
N LEU A 151 17.50 -3.69 -9.13
CA LEU A 151 18.35 -2.96 -10.08
C LEU A 151 17.53 -2.36 -11.22
N ASP A 152 16.62 -3.13 -11.81
CA ASP A 152 15.74 -2.66 -12.89
C ASP A 152 14.85 -1.50 -12.40
N GLU A 153 14.29 -1.59 -11.20
CA GLU A 153 13.45 -0.52 -10.65
C GLU A 153 14.25 0.76 -10.40
N LEU A 154 15.47 0.66 -9.88
CA LEU A 154 16.32 1.82 -9.60
C LEU A 154 16.84 2.47 -10.90
N GLU A 155 17.23 1.67 -11.89
CA GLU A 155 17.66 2.17 -13.20
C GLU A 155 16.48 2.84 -13.93
N THR A 156 15.29 2.24 -13.91
CA THR A 156 14.06 2.85 -14.44
C THR A 156 13.68 4.14 -13.70
N ALA A 157 13.87 4.19 -12.38
CA ALA A 157 13.60 5.40 -11.60
C ALA A 157 14.55 6.55 -11.98
N ILE A 158 15.79 6.26 -12.38
CA ILE A 158 16.71 7.29 -12.90
C ILE A 158 16.22 7.81 -14.25
N ASP A 159 15.80 6.93 -15.16
CA ASP A 159 15.28 7.33 -16.48
C ASP A 159 14.03 8.19 -16.35
N GLU A 160 13.08 7.76 -15.54
CA GLU A 160 11.87 8.49 -15.18
C GLU A 160 12.19 9.86 -14.55
N LEU A 161 13.14 9.90 -13.62
CA LEU A 161 13.58 11.14 -12.99
C LEU A 161 14.24 12.08 -14.01
N ASN A 162 14.99 11.56 -14.99
CA ASN A 162 15.60 12.39 -16.03
C ASN A 162 14.52 13.09 -16.88
N GLU A 163 13.42 12.41 -17.17
CA GLU A 163 12.28 12.93 -17.92
C GLU A 163 11.44 13.95 -17.13
N TYR A 164 11.47 13.88 -15.80
CA TYR A 164 10.75 14.80 -14.91
C TYR A 164 11.15 16.28 -15.10
N PRO A 165 10.19 17.23 -15.19
CA PRO A 165 8.73 17.07 -15.10
C PRO A 165 8.00 17.02 -16.46
N PHE A 166 8.68 16.64 -17.55
CA PHE A 166 8.14 16.68 -18.91
C PHE A 166 7.49 15.35 -19.32
N LYS A 167 6.83 15.27 -20.49
CA LYS A 167 6.16 14.07 -21.05
C LYS A 167 4.87 13.58 -20.35
N LYS A 168 4.70 13.78 -19.03
CA LYS A 168 3.44 13.52 -18.29
C LYS A 168 3.27 14.48 -17.12
N SER A 169 2.11 14.46 -16.46
CA SER A 169 1.84 15.34 -15.31
C SER A 169 2.78 15.06 -14.14
N ILE A 170 2.96 16.05 -13.26
CA ILE A 170 3.80 15.90 -12.07
C ILE A 170 3.26 14.77 -11.18
N GLU A 171 1.94 14.65 -11.02
CA GLU A 171 1.36 13.54 -10.27
C GLU A 171 1.69 12.17 -10.88
N ALA A 172 1.60 12.02 -12.21
CA ALA A 172 1.88 10.75 -12.86
C ALA A 172 3.35 10.34 -12.70
N HIS A 173 4.28 11.29 -12.86
CA HIS A 173 5.70 11.08 -12.53
C HIS A 173 5.91 10.68 -11.08
N ALA A 174 5.30 11.42 -10.16
CA ALA A 174 5.43 11.16 -8.73
C ALA A 174 4.95 9.76 -8.37
N ASP A 175 3.84 9.31 -8.96
CA ASP A 175 3.28 7.99 -8.73
C ASP A 175 4.16 6.88 -9.30
N ASP A 176 4.70 7.03 -10.51
CA ASP A 176 5.61 6.04 -11.10
C ASP A 176 6.93 5.94 -10.30
N LEU A 177 7.56 7.07 -10.00
CA LEU A 177 8.79 7.11 -9.19
C LEU A 177 8.61 6.51 -7.80
N LYS A 178 7.50 6.83 -7.12
CA LYS A 178 7.19 6.25 -5.81
C LYS A 178 6.90 4.75 -5.91
N THR A 179 6.26 4.29 -7.00
CA THR A 179 5.97 2.86 -7.20
C THR A 179 7.28 2.09 -7.34
N LEU A 180 8.19 2.55 -8.21
CA LEU A 180 9.50 1.92 -8.43
C LEU A 180 10.30 1.82 -7.13
N LEU A 181 10.41 2.91 -6.37
CA LEU A 181 11.13 2.90 -5.09
C LEU A 181 10.41 2.10 -3.99
N SER A 182 9.08 2.06 -4.00
CA SER A 182 8.31 1.23 -3.07
C SER A 182 8.53 -0.26 -3.36
N SER A 183 8.60 -0.64 -4.63
CA SER A 183 8.91 -2.01 -5.06
C SER A 183 10.34 -2.40 -4.74
N ALA A 184 11.32 -1.51 -4.98
CA ALA A 184 12.72 -1.72 -4.56
C ALA A 184 12.85 -2.01 -3.05
N ILE A 185 12.18 -1.22 -2.19
CA ILE A 185 12.15 -1.48 -0.73
C ILE A 185 11.52 -2.84 -0.43
N THR A 186 10.41 -3.17 -1.10
CA THR A 186 9.67 -4.43 -0.92
C THR A 186 10.52 -5.65 -1.28
N ASN A 187 11.30 -5.55 -2.35
CA ASN A 187 12.22 -6.58 -2.81
C ASN A 187 13.29 -6.87 -1.76
N GLN A 188 13.88 -5.83 -1.15
CA GLN A 188 14.84 -6.00 -0.06
C GLN A 188 14.22 -6.65 1.19
N GLU A 189 13.03 -6.21 1.59
CA GLU A 189 12.30 -6.81 2.71
C GLU A 189 12.01 -8.29 2.46
N THR A 190 11.64 -8.64 1.22
CA THR A 190 11.35 -10.02 0.81
C THR A 190 12.60 -10.90 0.91
N CYS A 191 13.76 -10.40 0.44
CA CYS A 191 15.04 -11.08 0.62
C CYS A 191 15.30 -11.39 2.10
N LEU A 192 15.12 -10.41 2.99
CA LEU A 192 15.35 -10.59 4.43
C LEU A 192 14.32 -11.54 5.08
N ASP A 193 13.06 -11.47 4.67
CA ASP A 193 11.98 -12.30 5.20
C ASP A 193 12.17 -13.78 4.85
N GLY A 194 12.86 -14.07 3.74
CA GLY A 194 13.32 -15.42 3.38
C GLY A 194 14.07 -16.14 4.51
N PHE A 195 14.74 -15.39 5.40
CA PHE A 195 15.56 -15.91 6.50
C PHE A 195 14.88 -15.81 7.89
N SER A 196 13.55 -15.84 7.96
CA SER A 196 12.82 -15.58 9.23
C SER A 196 12.08 -16.78 9.83
N TYR A 197 12.14 -17.96 9.20
CA TYR A 197 11.24 -19.06 9.55
C TYR A 197 11.72 -19.89 10.75
N ASN A 198 12.94 -20.43 10.72
CA ASN A 198 13.48 -21.24 11.82
C ASN A 198 14.66 -20.54 12.54
N LYS A 199 15.29 -21.22 13.52
CA LYS A 199 16.44 -20.67 14.25
C LYS A 199 17.69 -20.54 13.37
N ALA A 200 17.94 -21.49 12.47
CA ALA A 200 19.07 -21.46 11.56
C ALA A 200 18.94 -20.30 10.55
N ASP A 201 17.75 -20.14 9.96
CA ASP A 201 17.43 -19.02 9.08
C ASP A 201 17.71 -17.67 9.78
N ARG A 202 17.28 -17.51 11.04
CA ARG A 202 17.50 -16.28 11.81
C ARG A 202 18.96 -16.00 12.09
N HIS A 203 19.78 -17.02 12.29
CA HIS A 203 21.23 -16.85 12.41
C HIS A 203 21.86 -16.36 11.11
N VAL A 204 21.44 -16.93 9.96
CA VAL A 204 21.85 -16.41 8.64
C VAL A 204 21.44 -14.95 8.49
N ARG A 205 20.21 -14.59 8.87
CA ARG A 205 19.73 -13.20 8.87
C ARG A 205 20.61 -12.27 9.72
N GLU A 206 21.01 -12.68 10.91
CA GLU A 206 21.88 -11.90 11.79
C GLU A 206 23.28 -11.70 11.20
N VAL A 207 23.87 -12.73 10.58
CA VAL A 207 25.16 -12.63 9.88
C VAL A 207 25.06 -11.72 8.66
N PHE A 208 23.96 -11.85 7.90
CA PHE A 208 23.65 -11.01 6.74
C PHE A 208 23.51 -9.53 7.13
N ILE A 209 22.75 -9.24 8.19
CA ILE A 209 22.51 -7.87 8.69
C ILE A 209 23.71 -7.32 9.46
N GLY A 210 24.48 -8.17 10.13
CA GLY A 210 25.47 -7.79 11.13
C GLY A 210 26.88 -7.48 10.62
N GLY A 211 27.23 -7.78 9.37
CA GLY A 211 28.65 -7.70 8.98
C GLY A 211 29.03 -7.31 7.55
N GLN A 212 28.16 -7.44 6.53
CA GLN A 212 28.65 -7.35 5.14
C GLN A 212 27.68 -6.72 4.11
N VAL A 213 26.41 -6.53 4.45
CA VAL A 213 25.37 -6.11 3.48
C VAL A 213 24.94 -4.69 3.79
N VAL A 214 25.04 -3.80 2.79
CA VAL A 214 24.53 -2.44 2.92
C VAL A 214 23.01 -2.52 3.01
N ARG A 215 22.41 -1.77 3.94
CA ARG A 215 20.96 -1.64 4.16
C ARG A 215 20.30 -0.91 2.98
N VAL A 216 20.15 -1.60 1.84
CA VAL A 216 19.61 -1.04 0.60
C VAL A 216 18.20 -0.49 0.83
N GLU A 217 17.39 -1.16 1.64
CA GLU A 217 16.04 -0.71 1.98
C GLU A 217 16.04 0.68 2.61
N GLN A 218 17.05 1.01 3.43
CA GLN A 218 17.20 2.33 4.02
C GLN A 218 17.65 3.39 3.02
N LEU A 219 18.54 3.02 2.08
CA LEU A 219 18.98 3.92 1.01
C LEU A 219 17.84 4.24 0.02
N CYS A 220 17.03 3.23 -0.33
CA CYS A 220 15.81 3.41 -1.10
C CYS A 220 14.80 4.29 -0.34
N SER A 221 14.59 4.06 0.96
CA SER A 221 13.74 4.88 1.83
C SER A 221 14.13 6.36 1.82
N ASN A 222 15.43 6.65 1.96
CA ASN A 222 15.94 8.02 1.90
C ASN A 222 15.66 8.68 0.54
N SER A 223 15.92 7.94 -0.55
CA SER A 223 15.64 8.42 -1.92
C SER A 223 14.14 8.69 -2.11
N LEU A 224 13.28 7.80 -1.62
CA LEU A 224 11.82 7.90 -1.68
C LEU A 224 11.28 9.11 -0.89
N ALA A 225 11.82 9.37 0.30
CA ALA A 225 11.42 10.52 1.11
C ALA A 225 11.82 11.86 0.47
N MET A 226 13.05 11.97 -0.04
CA MET A 226 13.50 13.16 -0.78
C MET A 226 12.64 13.40 -2.03
N LEU A 227 12.35 12.35 -2.79
CA LEU A 227 11.51 12.39 -3.98
C LEU A 227 10.08 12.81 -3.65
N THR A 228 9.49 12.22 -2.60
CA THR A 228 8.15 12.56 -2.14
C THR A 228 8.05 14.04 -1.75
N ASN A 229 9.05 14.57 -1.04
CA ASN A 229 9.09 15.98 -0.66
C ASN A 229 9.20 16.91 -1.88
N MET A 230 10.08 16.59 -2.85
CA MET A 230 10.23 17.35 -4.09
C MET A 230 8.93 17.37 -4.90
N THR A 231 8.42 16.19 -5.27
CA THR A 231 7.20 16.06 -6.10
C THR A 231 5.95 16.67 -5.45
N LYS A 232 5.83 16.62 -4.12
CA LYS A 232 4.70 17.23 -3.41
C LYS A 232 4.70 18.75 -3.54
N LYS A 233 5.86 19.39 -3.40
CA LYS A 233 6.00 20.84 -3.60
C LYS A 233 5.65 21.23 -5.03
N ASP A 234 6.20 20.51 -6.00
CA ASP A 234 5.97 20.78 -7.41
C ASP A 234 4.49 20.59 -7.79
N ALA A 235 3.82 19.54 -7.30
CA ALA A 235 2.39 19.31 -7.52
C ALA A 235 1.52 20.39 -6.86
N GLU A 236 1.88 20.87 -5.67
CA GLU A 236 1.19 21.98 -5.01
C GLU A 236 1.31 23.29 -5.80
N GLU A 237 2.47 23.54 -6.44
CA GLU A 237 2.68 24.68 -7.32
C GLU A 237 1.89 24.55 -8.63
N GLU A 238 1.90 23.38 -9.27
CA GLU A 238 1.12 23.12 -10.48
C GLU A 238 -0.39 23.29 -10.25
N ARG A 239 -0.91 22.83 -9.11
CA ARG A 239 -2.32 23.01 -8.74
C ARG A 239 -2.69 24.47 -8.52
N LYS A 240 -1.79 25.29 -7.96
CA LYS A 240 -2.01 26.74 -7.82
C LYS A 240 -2.10 27.41 -9.20
N LEU A 241 -1.28 26.97 -10.16
CA LEU A 241 -1.29 27.48 -11.53
C LEU A 241 -2.52 27.02 -12.32
N ASN A 242 -3.04 25.81 -12.05
CA ASN A 242 -4.15 25.18 -12.76
C ASN A 242 -5.52 25.27 -12.05
N ALA A 243 -5.66 26.17 -11.07
CA ALA A 243 -6.89 26.35 -10.30
C ALA A 243 -8.08 26.77 -11.20
N GLY A 244 -8.82 25.79 -11.72
CA GLY A 244 -9.96 26.03 -12.61
C GLY A 244 -10.38 24.83 -13.46
N ARG A 245 -9.52 23.81 -13.64
CA ARG A 245 -9.87 22.59 -14.39
C ARG A 245 -10.41 21.51 -13.46
N LYS A 246 -11.70 21.20 -13.60
CA LYS A 246 -12.33 20.02 -12.96
C LYS A 246 -11.84 18.75 -13.67
N LEU A 247 -11.29 17.82 -12.91
CA LEU A 247 -11.06 16.45 -13.34
C LEU A 247 -12.40 15.81 -13.70
N THR A 248 -12.54 15.36 -14.94
CA THR A 248 -13.67 14.56 -15.42
C THR A 248 -13.61 13.17 -14.79
N ALA A 249 -14.75 12.65 -14.37
CA ALA A 249 -14.86 11.28 -13.87
C ALA A 249 -14.46 10.28 -14.98
N THR A 250 -13.63 9.31 -14.65
CA THR A 250 -13.19 8.26 -15.58
C THR A 250 -14.32 7.28 -15.91
N ASP A 251 -14.35 6.82 -17.15
CA ASP A 251 -15.36 5.89 -17.67
C ASP A 251 -15.30 4.51 -16.98
N GLY A 252 -16.40 4.11 -16.35
CA GLY A 252 -16.73 2.70 -16.11
C GLY A 252 -16.01 1.97 -14.97
N GLY A 253 -15.27 2.66 -14.10
CA GLY A 253 -14.69 2.07 -12.88
C GLY A 253 -13.37 1.28 -13.07
N TRP A 254 -12.80 1.30 -14.27
CA TRP A 254 -11.49 0.69 -14.56
C TRP A 254 -10.32 1.64 -14.28
N PRO A 255 -9.11 1.13 -13.99
CA PRO A 255 -7.92 1.97 -13.83
C PRO A 255 -7.56 2.72 -15.13
N GLU A 256 -7.11 3.96 -15.01
CA GLU A 256 -6.75 4.82 -16.15
C GLU A 256 -5.59 4.24 -16.99
N TRP A 257 -4.63 3.61 -16.32
CA TRP A 257 -3.48 2.97 -16.97
C TRP A 257 -3.87 1.74 -17.81
N LEU A 258 -5.05 1.17 -17.61
CA LEU A 258 -5.51 -0.01 -18.35
C LEU A 258 -6.13 0.42 -19.68
N SER A 259 -5.41 0.14 -20.77
CA SER A 259 -5.80 0.56 -22.12
C SER A 259 -7.21 0.08 -22.50
N ALA A 260 -7.90 0.82 -23.36
CA ALA A 260 -9.21 0.40 -23.87
C ALA A 260 -9.14 -0.93 -24.65
N GLY A 261 -8.01 -1.22 -25.29
CA GLY A 261 -7.74 -2.50 -25.95
C GLY A 261 -7.68 -3.66 -24.96
N ASP A 262 -6.92 -3.51 -23.87
CA ASP A 262 -6.81 -4.53 -22.84
C ASP A 262 -8.12 -4.75 -22.09
N ARG A 263 -8.88 -3.68 -21.80
CA ARG A 263 -10.24 -3.78 -21.25
C ARG A 263 -11.15 -4.62 -22.16
N ARG A 264 -11.09 -4.37 -23.47
CA ARG A 264 -11.84 -5.16 -24.45
C ARG A 264 -11.41 -6.63 -24.45
N LEU A 265 -10.11 -6.92 -24.38
CA LEU A 265 -9.61 -8.29 -24.29
C LEU A 265 -10.06 -9.00 -23.02
N LEU A 266 -10.11 -8.31 -21.88
CA LEU A 266 -10.60 -8.84 -20.62
C LEU A 266 -12.12 -9.10 -20.65
N GLN A 267 -12.90 -8.29 -21.37
CA GLN A 267 -14.36 -8.37 -21.34
C GLN A 267 -14.99 -9.10 -22.53
N SER A 268 -14.24 -9.31 -23.62
CA SER A 268 -14.77 -9.93 -24.86
C SER A 268 -15.25 -11.37 -24.64
N SER A 269 -16.26 -11.81 -25.40
CA SER A 269 -16.67 -13.22 -25.41
C SER A 269 -15.65 -14.14 -26.10
N SER A 270 -14.84 -13.58 -27.02
CA SER A 270 -13.78 -14.29 -27.73
C SER A 270 -12.52 -13.46 -27.83
N VAL A 271 -11.36 -14.12 -27.72
CA VAL A 271 -10.04 -13.50 -27.89
C VAL A 271 -9.24 -14.39 -28.83
N THR A 272 -8.67 -13.81 -29.89
CA THR A 272 -7.79 -14.54 -30.81
C THR A 272 -6.46 -14.84 -30.12
N PRO A 273 -6.11 -16.12 -29.89
CA PRO A 273 -4.87 -16.48 -29.24
C PRO A 273 -3.67 -16.42 -30.20
N ASN A 274 -2.49 -16.16 -29.66
CA ASN A 274 -1.23 -16.39 -30.37
C ASN A 274 -0.85 -17.87 -30.35
N VAL A 275 -1.07 -18.53 -29.20
CA VAL A 275 -0.83 -19.96 -29.00
C VAL A 275 -1.89 -20.57 -28.08
N VAL A 276 -2.10 -21.88 -28.25
CA VAL A 276 -3.04 -22.67 -27.46
C VAL A 276 -2.29 -23.71 -26.64
N VAL A 277 -2.63 -23.81 -25.37
CA VAL A 277 -2.17 -24.86 -24.44
C VAL A 277 -3.32 -25.83 -24.23
N ALA A 278 -3.07 -27.13 -24.41
CA ALA A 278 -4.08 -28.17 -24.20
C ALA A 278 -3.44 -29.43 -23.61
N ALA A 279 -3.92 -29.85 -22.43
CA ALA A 279 -3.38 -31.02 -21.74
C ALA A 279 -3.56 -32.32 -22.55
N ASP A 280 -4.60 -32.39 -23.38
CA ASP A 280 -4.91 -33.50 -24.29
C ASP A 280 -4.01 -33.57 -25.55
N GLY A 281 -3.15 -32.58 -25.77
CA GLY A 281 -2.27 -32.48 -26.95
C GLY A 281 -2.92 -31.88 -28.19
N SER A 282 -4.16 -31.38 -28.11
CA SER A 282 -4.85 -30.71 -29.23
C SER A 282 -4.40 -29.26 -29.50
N GLY A 283 -3.49 -28.72 -28.67
CA GLY A 283 -2.95 -27.37 -28.77
C GLY A 283 -1.49 -27.35 -29.25
N ASN A 284 -0.89 -26.16 -29.26
CA ASN A 284 0.54 -25.98 -29.59
C ASN A 284 1.47 -26.52 -28.50
N TYR A 285 1.05 -26.43 -27.23
CA TYR A 285 1.82 -26.91 -26.08
C TYR A 285 0.93 -27.72 -25.14
N LYS A 286 1.53 -28.66 -24.40
CA LYS A 286 0.83 -29.45 -23.35
C LYS A 286 0.80 -28.76 -21.98
N THR A 287 1.77 -27.89 -21.71
CA THR A 287 1.96 -27.22 -20.42
C THR A 287 1.97 -25.70 -20.59
N VAL A 288 1.53 -24.98 -19.57
CA VAL A 288 1.51 -23.52 -19.56
C VAL A 288 2.93 -22.94 -19.55
N ALA A 289 3.84 -23.52 -18.75
CA ALA A 289 5.23 -23.08 -18.66
C ALA A 289 5.95 -23.12 -20.02
N ALA A 290 5.73 -24.15 -20.84
CA ALA A 290 6.29 -24.24 -22.19
C ALA A 290 5.79 -23.10 -23.11
N ALA A 291 4.51 -22.74 -23.03
CA ALA A 291 3.97 -21.63 -23.82
C ALA A 291 4.55 -20.27 -23.39
N VAL A 292 4.75 -20.05 -22.08
CA VAL A 292 5.43 -18.86 -21.56
C VAL A 292 6.89 -18.81 -22.01
N ALA A 293 7.60 -19.94 -21.95
CA ALA A 293 8.98 -20.05 -22.40
C ALA A 293 9.13 -19.71 -23.88
N ALA A 294 8.18 -20.12 -24.72
CA ALA A 294 8.17 -19.84 -26.15
C ALA A 294 7.71 -18.42 -26.54
N ALA A 295 7.01 -17.71 -25.65
CA ALA A 295 6.56 -16.35 -25.92
C ALA A 295 7.75 -15.38 -26.14
N PRO A 296 7.64 -14.36 -26.99
CA PRO A 296 8.73 -13.41 -27.21
C PRO A 296 9.07 -12.64 -25.92
N GLU A 297 10.35 -12.34 -25.71
CA GLU A 297 10.79 -11.44 -24.63
C GLU A 297 10.55 -9.98 -25.02
N LYS A 298 10.25 -9.13 -24.03
CA LYS A 298 10.07 -7.68 -24.13
C LYS A 298 9.14 -7.25 -25.27
N SER A 299 8.10 -8.04 -25.55
CA SER A 299 7.14 -7.74 -26.60
C SER A 299 6.42 -6.42 -26.31
N SER A 300 6.35 -5.53 -27.31
CA SER A 300 5.52 -4.33 -27.25
C SER A 300 4.03 -4.61 -27.52
N LYS A 301 3.71 -5.82 -28.00
CA LYS A 301 2.35 -6.28 -28.29
C LYS A 301 1.88 -7.31 -27.27
N ARG A 302 0.58 -7.32 -27.00
CA ARG A 302 -0.11 -8.35 -26.21
C ARG A 302 0.12 -9.74 -26.83
N TYR A 303 0.63 -10.68 -26.04
CA TYR A 303 0.81 -12.08 -26.45
C TYR A 303 -0.16 -12.96 -25.65
N VAL A 304 -1.18 -13.48 -26.34
CA VAL A 304 -2.31 -14.21 -25.76
C VAL A 304 -2.02 -15.70 -25.80
N ILE A 305 -2.00 -16.32 -24.62
CA ILE A 305 -1.91 -17.76 -24.40
C ILE A 305 -3.30 -18.24 -23.98
N ARG A 306 -4.00 -18.94 -24.88
CA ARG A 306 -5.26 -19.62 -24.53
C ARG A 306 -4.93 -20.95 -23.87
N ILE A 307 -5.53 -21.22 -22.72
CA ILE A 307 -5.33 -22.44 -21.95
C ILE A 307 -6.67 -23.17 -21.91
N LYS A 308 -6.74 -24.31 -22.61
CA LYS A 308 -7.99 -25.07 -22.72
C LYS A 308 -8.45 -25.62 -21.35
N ALA A 309 -9.69 -26.08 -21.28
CA ALA A 309 -10.19 -26.79 -20.11
C ALA A 309 -9.27 -27.97 -19.75
N GLY A 310 -8.95 -28.12 -18.46
CA GLY A 310 -8.03 -29.11 -17.94
C GLY A 310 -7.42 -28.73 -16.60
N VAL A 311 -6.78 -29.72 -15.97
CA VAL A 311 -6.01 -29.54 -14.72
C VAL A 311 -4.52 -29.63 -15.05
N TYR A 312 -3.83 -28.50 -14.94
CA TYR A 312 -2.41 -28.33 -15.22
C TYR A 312 -1.62 -28.39 -13.91
N ARG A 313 -0.93 -29.52 -13.69
CA ARG A 313 -0.13 -29.76 -12.47
C ARG A 313 1.31 -29.30 -12.66
N GLU A 314 1.53 -28.01 -12.50
CA GLU A 314 2.82 -27.35 -12.74
C GLU A 314 2.96 -26.10 -11.88
N ASN A 315 4.21 -25.72 -11.57
CA ASN A 315 4.53 -24.37 -11.11
C ASN A 315 4.89 -23.53 -12.33
N VAL A 316 4.27 -22.36 -12.50
CA VAL A 316 4.47 -21.48 -13.66
C VAL A 316 5.09 -20.16 -13.21
N GLU A 317 6.10 -19.72 -13.94
CA GLU A 317 6.72 -18.40 -13.75
C GLU A 317 6.60 -17.58 -15.04
N VAL A 318 6.14 -16.34 -14.92
CA VAL A 318 6.16 -15.34 -15.98
C VAL A 318 7.23 -14.31 -15.61
N PRO A 319 8.50 -14.53 -15.99
CA PRO A 319 9.63 -13.73 -15.52
C PRO A 319 9.59 -12.31 -16.10
N LYS A 320 10.37 -11.38 -15.52
CA LYS A 320 10.38 -9.95 -15.88
C LYS A 320 10.53 -9.66 -17.38
N LYS A 321 11.28 -10.49 -18.10
CA LYS A 321 11.48 -10.35 -19.56
C LYS A 321 10.24 -10.69 -20.38
N LYS A 322 9.23 -11.37 -19.83
CA LYS A 322 8.01 -11.79 -20.55
C LYS A 322 6.91 -10.76 -20.34
N THR A 323 7.04 -9.60 -20.96
CA THR A 323 6.08 -8.48 -20.84
C THR A 323 4.85 -8.69 -21.73
N ASN A 324 3.74 -8.07 -21.36
CA ASN A 324 2.48 -8.07 -22.12
C ASN A 324 1.88 -9.48 -22.38
N ILE A 325 2.19 -10.46 -21.53
CA ILE A 325 1.56 -11.79 -21.59
C ILE A 325 0.10 -11.70 -21.11
N MET A 326 -0.78 -12.47 -21.75
CA MET A 326 -2.16 -12.65 -21.31
C MET A 326 -2.53 -14.14 -21.26
N PHE A 327 -3.04 -14.60 -20.12
CA PHE A 327 -3.66 -15.91 -19.99
C PHE A 327 -5.17 -15.82 -20.19
N VAL A 328 -5.71 -16.73 -21.01
CA VAL A 328 -7.15 -16.86 -21.25
C VAL A 328 -7.55 -18.32 -21.06
N GLY A 329 -8.23 -18.65 -19.96
CA GLY A 329 -8.79 -19.98 -19.77
C GLY A 329 -10.10 -20.19 -20.55
N ASP A 330 -10.52 -21.44 -20.69
CA ASP A 330 -11.85 -21.77 -21.23
C ASP A 330 -12.98 -21.58 -20.20
N GLY A 331 -12.62 -21.28 -18.94
CA GLY A 331 -13.56 -21.04 -17.86
C GLY A 331 -12.89 -21.17 -16.49
N ARG A 332 -13.25 -20.30 -15.54
CA ARG A 332 -12.63 -20.30 -14.20
C ARG A 332 -12.73 -21.65 -13.50
N THR A 333 -13.84 -22.39 -13.67
CA THR A 333 -14.08 -23.70 -13.03
C THR A 333 -13.53 -24.88 -13.82
N THR A 334 -13.09 -24.69 -15.07
CA THR A 334 -12.69 -25.77 -15.98
C THR A 334 -11.21 -25.72 -16.36
N THR A 335 -10.55 -24.56 -16.27
CA THR A 335 -9.11 -24.39 -16.47
C THR A 335 -8.42 -24.11 -15.14
N ILE A 336 -7.64 -25.06 -14.63
CA ILE A 336 -7.03 -25.00 -13.29
C ILE A 336 -5.52 -25.21 -13.39
N ILE A 337 -4.73 -24.26 -12.91
CA ILE A 337 -3.29 -24.43 -12.68
C ILE A 337 -3.07 -24.71 -11.20
N THR A 338 -2.45 -25.84 -10.87
CA THR A 338 -2.31 -26.31 -9.49
C THR A 338 -0.94 -26.88 -9.14
N ALA A 339 -0.47 -26.57 -7.92
CA ALA A 339 0.70 -27.16 -7.30
C ALA A 339 0.52 -27.23 -5.77
N SER A 340 1.59 -27.58 -5.03
CA SER A 340 1.52 -27.78 -3.57
C SER A 340 2.82 -27.42 -2.82
N LYS A 341 3.68 -26.56 -3.39
CA LYS A 341 4.86 -26.06 -2.67
C LYS A 341 4.42 -25.29 -1.41
N ASN A 342 5.15 -25.44 -0.32
CA ASN A 342 4.81 -24.85 0.97
C ASN A 342 6.04 -24.74 1.88
N VAL A 343 5.91 -23.93 2.94
CA VAL A 343 7.02 -23.64 3.85
C VAL A 343 7.39 -24.83 4.73
N VAL A 344 6.43 -25.64 5.19
CA VAL A 344 6.71 -26.83 6.03
C VAL A 344 7.64 -27.82 5.30
N ASP A 345 7.44 -28.01 4.00
CA ASP A 345 8.23 -28.93 3.17
C ASP A 345 9.52 -28.28 2.60
N GLY A 346 9.89 -27.10 3.11
CA GLY A 346 11.19 -26.48 2.86
C GLY A 346 11.23 -25.45 1.73
N SER A 347 10.07 -24.98 1.24
CA SER A 347 10.01 -23.78 0.39
C SER A 347 10.16 -22.50 1.24
N THR A 348 10.53 -21.40 0.62
CA THR A 348 10.20 -20.07 1.15
C THR A 348 8.75 -19.73 0.79
N THR A 349 8.15 -18.74 1.46
CA THR A 349 6.83 -18.22 1.06
C THR A 349 6.86 -17.69 -0.38
N PHE A 350 7.91 -16.93 -0.73
CA PHE A 350 8.07 -16.32 -2.06
C PHE A 350 8.11 -17.37 -3.20
N ASN A 351 8.84 -18.47 -2.99
CA ASN A 351 8.99 -19.57 -3.98
C ASN A 351 7.86 -20.62 -3.89
N SER A 352 6.94 -20.49 -2.92
CA SER A 352 5.83 -21.45 -2.77
C SER A 352 4.71 -21.25 -3.80
N ALA A 353 4.75 -20.16 -4.57
CA ALA A 353 3.72 -19.80 -5.54
C ALA A 353 3.49 -20.89 -6.59
N THR A 354 2.23 -21.26 -6.79
CA THR A 354 1.82 -22.10 -7.93
C THR A 354 2.05 -21.33 -9.24
N VAL A 355 1.61 -20.07 -9.29
CA VAL A 355 1.93 -19.15 -10.38
C VAL A 355 2.57 -17.89 -9.83
N ALA A 356 3.73 -17.51 -10.38
CA ALA A 356 4.40 -16.25 -10.09
C ALA A 356 4.45 -15.38 -11.36
N VAL A 357 3.98 -14.14 -11.28
CA VAL A 357 3.97 -13.20 -12.41
C VAL A 357 4.75 -11.94 -12.07
N VAL A 358 5.80 -11.68 -12.84
CA VAL A 358 6.72 -10.54 -12.68
C VAL A 358 6.74 -9.68 -13.95
N GLY A 359 6.70 -10.29 -15.14
CA GLY A 359 6.66 -9.56 -16.42
C GLY A 359 5.55 -8.52 -16.48
N GLU A 360 5.90 -7.27 -16.80
CA GLU A 360 4.98 -6.13 -16.75
C GLU A 360 3.73 -6.31 -17.62
N LYS A 361 2.65 -5.64 -17.20
CA LYS A 361 1.36 -5.57 -17.88
C LYS A 361 0.71 -6.93 -18.04
N PHE A 362 0.95 -7.87 -17.14
CA PHE A 362 0.36 -9.20 -17.21
C PHE A 362 -1.18 -9.14 -17.10
N LEU A 363 -1.87 -9.94 -17.92
CA LEU A 363 -3.33 -10.09 -17.86
C LEU A 363 -3.72 -11.55 -17.65
N ALA A 364 -4.79 -11.80 -16.89
CA ALA A 364 -5.41 -13.12 -16.84
C ALA A 364 -6.93 -13.04 -16.79
N ARG A 365 -7.59 -14.00 -17.44
CA ARG A 365 -9.04 -14.18 -17.32
C ARG A 365 -9.51 -15.62 -17.39
N ASP A 366 -10.65 -15.85 -16.77
CA ASP A 366 -11.43 -17.11 -16.85
C ASP A 366 -10.59 -18.36 -16.47
N ILE A 367 -9.80 -18.28 -15.39
CA ILE A 367 -8.86 -19.34 -14.97
C ILE A 367 -8.76 -19.44 -13.43
N THR A 368 -8.48 -20.65 -12.91
CA THR A 368 -8.14 -20.89 -11.50
C THR A 368 -6.64 -21.01 -11.28
N PHE A 369 -6.12 -20.31 -10.26
CA PHE A 369 -4.80 -20.54 -9.66
C PHE A 369 -4.98 -21.16 -8.27
N GLN A 370 -4.39 -22.33 -8.02
CA GLN A 370 -4.64 -23.07 -6.78
C GLN A 370 -3.39 -23.70 -6.17
N ASN A 371 -3.20 -23.50 -4.86
CA ASN A 371 -2.25 -24.29 -4.06
C ASN A 371 -2.99 -25.27 -3.15
N THR A 372 -2.65 -26.55 -3.26
CA THR A 372 -3.34 -27.67 -2.60
C THR A 372 -2.62 -28.20 -1.35
N ALA A 373 -1.58 -27.52 -0.85
CA ALA A 373 -0.80 -27.98 0.30
C ALA A 373 -1.64 -28.18 1.59
N GLY A 374 -2.65 -27.34 1.81
CA GLY A 374 -3.55 -27.44 2.97
C GLY A 374 -3.11 -26.61 4.19
N PRO A 375 -3.98 -26.48 5.21
CA PRO A 375 -3.77 -25.57 6.34
C PRO A 375 -2.62 -26.01 7.28
N SER A 376 -2.32 -27.31 7.32
CA SER A 376 -1.23 -27.87 8.13
C SER A 376 0.16 -27.65 7.55
N LYS A 377 0.24 -27.12 6.32
CA LYS A 377 1.50 -26.85 5.61
C LYS A 377 1.96 -25.39 5.72
N HIS A 378 1.24 -24.60 6.53
CA HIS A 378 1.48 -23.18 6.73
C HIS A 378 1.47 -22.40 5.39
N GLN A 379 2.38 -21.46 5.17
CA GLN A 379 2.39 -20.60 4.00
C GLN A 379 2.53 -21.42 2.70
N ALA A 380 1.58 -21.23 1.78
CA ALA A 380 1.52 -21.95 0.50
C ALA A 380 0.77 -21.11 -0.55
N VAL A 381 1.52 -20.34 -1.33
CA VAL A 381 0.97 -19.33 -2.24
C VAL A 381 0.34 -19.96 -3.48
N ALA A 382 -0.86 -19.52 -3.85
CA ALA A 382 -1.49 -19.88 -5.12
C ALA A 382 -1.01 -18.94 -6.24
N LEU A 383 -1.08 -17.64 -6.02
CA LEU A 383 -0.68 -16.61 -6.98
C LEU A 383 0.21 -15.57 -6.31
N ARG A 384 1.41 -15.33 -6.87
CA ARG A 384 2.30 -14.21 -6.53
C ARG A 384 2.34 -13.21 -7.67
N VAL A 385 2.11 -11.93 -7.37
CA VAL A 385 2.06 -10.84 -8.36
C VAL A 385 3.06 -9.75 -7.99
N GLY A 386 4.15 -9.66 -8.76
CA GLY A 386 5.10 -8.55 -8.79
C GLY A 386 5.04 -7.75 -10.09
N SER A 387 4.11 -8.07 -10.99
CA SER A 387 3.93 -7.40 -12.29
C SER A 387 3.25 -6.04 -12.13
N ASP A 388 3.90 -4.97 -12.59
CA ASP A 388 3.30 -3.64 -12.65
C ASP A 388 2.24 -3.55 -13.75
N LEU A 389 1.20 -2.75 -13.50
CA LEU A 389 0.06 -2.56 -14.41
C LEU A 389 -0.62 -3.89 -14.79
N SER A 390 -0.73 -4.82 -13.85
CA SER A 390 -1.33 -6.14 -14.08
C SER A 390 -2.82 -6.18 -13.71
N ALA A 391 -3.61 -6.97 -14.45
CA ALA A 391 -5.04 -7.10 -14.19
C ALA A 391 -5.57 -8.54 -14.31
N PHE A 392 -6.52 -8.89 -13.44
CA PHE A 392 -7.12 -10.21 -13.33
C PHE A 392 -8.65 -10.08 -13.38
N TYR A 393 -9.29 -10.79 -14.30
CA TYR A 393 -10.74 -10.73 -14.51
C TYR A 393 -11.38 -12.11 -14.48
N LYS A 394 -12.35 -12.33 -13.58
CA LYS A 394 -13.02 -13.65 -13.43
C LYS A 394 -12.05 -14.80 -13.15
N CYS A 395 -11.07 -14.58 -12.28
CA CYS A 395 -10.15 -15.62 -11.83
C CYS A 395 -10.56 -16.17 -10.46
N ASP A 396 -10.28 -17.45 -10.22
CA ASP A 396 -10.29 -18.05 -8.88
C ASP A 396 -8.86 -18.10 -8.33
N ILE A 397 -8.66 -17.68 -7.09
CA ILE A 397 -7.38 -17.81 -6.38
C ILE A 397 -7.63 -18.53 -5.06
N LEU A 398 -7.18 -19.78 -4.97
CA LEU A 398 -7.62 -20.73 -3.95
C LEU A 398 -6.42 -21.36 -3.21
N ALA A 399 -6.35 -21.16 -1.90
CA ALA A 399 -5.47 -21.95 -1.03
C ALA A 399 -5.99 -21.94 0.43
N TYR A 400 -5.07 -21.96 1.39
CA TYR A 400 -5.34 -21.78 2.82
C TYR A 400 -4.57 -20.56 3.32
N GLN A 401 -3.39 -20.74 3.91
CA GLN A 401 -2.56 -19.64 4.40
C GLN A 401 -1.76 -19.03 3.24
N ASP A 402 -1.70 -17.69 3.20
CA ASP A 402 -0.94 -16.92 2.21
C ASP A 402 -1.40 -17.16 0.76
N THR A 403 -2.71 -17.19 0.52
CA THR A 403 -3.30 -17.58 -0.79
C THR A 403 -2.88 -16.66 -1.95
N LEU A 404 -3.08 -15.36 -1.81
CA LEU A 404 -2.76 -14.34 -2.82
C LEU A 404 -1.67 -13.41 -2.28
N TYR A 405 -0.49 -13.51 -2.89
CA TYR A 405 0.64 -12.65 -2.58
C TYR A 405 0.67 -11.47 -3.58
N VAL A 406 0.02 -10.36 -3.20
CA VAL A 406 0.15 -9.07 -3.91
C VAL A 406 1.47 -8.41 -3.50
N HIS A 407 2.55 -8.96 -4.06
CA HIS A 407 3.92 -8.73 -3.61
C HIS A 407 4.34 -7.25 -3.74
N SER A 408 4.35 -6.71 -4.96
CA SER A 408 4.82 -5.35 -5.26
C SER A 408 4.06 -4.72 -6.45
N ASN A 409 4.42 -3.48 -6.80
CA ASN A 409 3.87 -2.75 -7.97
C ASN A 409 2.33 -2.55 -7.94
N ARG A 410 1.73 -2.16 -9.08
CA ARG A 410 0.29 -1.86 -9.20
C ARG A 410 -0.48 -3.04 -9.81
N ASN A 411 -1.53 -3.50 -9.13
CA ASN A 411 -2.34 -4.64 -9.59
C ASN A 411 -3.84 -4.43 -9.36
N PHE A 412 -4.65 -4.92 -10.31
CA PHE A 412 -6.10 -4.77 -10.30
C PHE A 412 -6.81 -6.12 -10.43
N PHE A 413 -7.72 -6.43 -9.51
CA PHE A 413 -8.53 -7.65 -9.53
C PHE A 413 -10.00 -7.27 -9.64
N ILE A 414 -10.71 -7.87 -10.59
CA ILE A 414 -12.13 -7.58 -10.82
C ILE A 414 -12.96 -8.84 -11.12
N ASN A 415 -14.14 -8.96 -10.51
CA ASN A 415 -14.99 -10.16 -10.58
C ASN A 415 -14.26 -11.48 -10.21
N CYS A 416 -13.21 -11.40 -9.39
CA CYS A 416 -12.46 -12.56 -8.95
C CYS A 416 -13.07 -13.20 -7.69
N TYR A 417 -12.76 -14.47 -7.46
CA TYR A 417 -13.08 -15.18 -6.22
C TYR A 417 -11.78 -15.55 -5.53
N ILE A 418 -11.63 -15.15 -4.28
CA ILE A 418 -10.44 -15.39 -3.47
C ILE A 418 -10.88 -16.11 -2.19
N ALA A 419 -10.27 -17.26 -1.91
CA ALA A 419 -10.59 -18.03 -0.71
C ALA A 419 -9.34 -18.54 0.02
N GLY A 420 -9.31 -18.31 1.34
CA GLY A 420 -8.18 -18.69 2.19
C GLY A 420 -8.49 -18.54 3.69
N THR A 421 -7.43 -18.59 4.51
CA THR A 421 -7.54 -18.65 5.98
C THR A 421 -6.72 -17.57 6.67
N VAL A 422 -5.45 -17.87 6.98
CA VAL A 422 -4.50 -16.94 7.60
C VAL A 422 -3.84 -16.10 6.51
N ASP A 423 -3.88 -14.77 6.67
CA ASP A 423 -3.19 -13.77 5.85
C ASP A 423 -3.37 -13.97 4.34
N PHE A 424 -4.58 -14.33 3.91
CA PHE A 424 -4.75 -14.89 2.58
C PHE A 424 -4.73 -13.88 1.43
N ILE A 425 -4.72 -12.57 1.74
CA ILE A 425 -4.35 -11.48 0.81
C ILE A 425 -3.26 -10.65 1.49
N PHE A 426 -2.02 -10.79 1.06
CA PHE A 426 -0.88 -10.20 1.75
C PHE A 426 0.18 -9.65 0.77
N GLY A 427 1.07 -8.82 1.29
CA GLY A 427 2.15 -8.20 0.52
C GLY A 427 2.16 -6.68 0.61
N ASN A 428 2.92 -6.03 -0.26
CA ASN A 428 3.14 -4.59 -0.24
C ASN A 428 2.92 -3.92 -1.61
N ALA A 429 2.08 -4.50 -2.45
CA ALA A 429 1.65 -3.85 -3.68
C ALA A 429 0.67 -2.67 -3.43
N ALA A 430 0.44 -1.88 -4.47
CA ALA A 430 -0.71 -0.99 -4.61
C ALA A 430 -1.83 -1.76 -5.33
N SER A 431 -2.67 -2.45 -4.55
CA SER A 431 -3.67 -3.38 -5.06
C SER A 431 -5.09 -2.88 -4.87
N VAL A 432 -5.91 -3.00 -5.91
CA VAL A 432 -7.36 -2.78 -5.81
C VAL A 432 -8.08 -4.06 -6.20
N LEU A 433 -8.91 -4.57 -5.29
CA LEU A 433 -9.83 -5.68 -5.51
C LEU A 433 -11.24 -5.10 -5.60
N GLN A 434 -11.81 -5.07 -6.79
CA GLN A 434 -13.10 -4.46 -7.08
C GLN A 434 -14.12 -5.51 -7.51
N ASP A 435 -15.32 -5.47 -6.92
CA ASP A 435 -16.38 -6.42 -7.28
C ASP A 435 -15.96 -7.90 -7.16
N CYS A 436 -15.14 -8.22 -6.14
CA CYS A 436 -14.66 -9.57 -5.87
C CYS A 436 -15.50 -10.28 -4.78
N ASP A 437 -15.52 -11.60 -4.85
CA ASP A 437 -16.00 -12.47 -3.77
C ASP A 437 -14.79 -12.93 -2.94
N ILE A 438 -14.78 -12.59 -1.65
CA ILE A 438 -13.63 -12.81 -0.76
C ILE A 438 -14.11 -13.65 0.42
N HIS A 439 -13.84 -14.95 0.41
CA HIS A 439 -14.37 -15.88 1.40
C HIS A 439 -13.29 -16.47 2.30
N ALA A 440 -13.44 -16.26 3.61
CA ALA A 440 -12.70 -17.04 4.58
C ALA A 440 -13.19 -18.50 4.56
N ARG A 441 -12.27 -19.45 4.72
CA ARG A 441 -12.59 -20.88 4.83
C ARG A 441 -12.21 -21.47 6.18
N ARG A 442 -12.61 -22.72 6.43
CA ARG A 442 -12.31 -23.40 7.70
C ARG A 442 -10.80 -23.64 7.83
N PRO A 443 -10.13 -23.09 8.87
CA PRO A 443 -8.71 -23.33 9.12
C PRO A 443 -8.52 -24.57 10.03
N ASN A 444 -7.29 -24.83 10.46
CA ASN A 444 -7.03 -25.83 11.50
C ASN A 444 -7.55 -25.37 12.87
N SER A 445 -7.77 -26.33 13.77
CA SER A 445 -8.16 -26.07 15.16
C SER A 445 -7.21 -25.04 15.82
N GLY A 446 -7.79 -24.07 16.53
CA GLY A 446 -7.04 -23.02 17.24
C GLY A 446 -6.52 -21.87 16.36
N GLN A 447 -6.63 -21.96 15.03
CA GLN A 447 -6.27 -20.87 14.13
C GLN A 447 -7.39 -19.82 14.03
N LYS A 448 -6.99 -18.59 13.66
CA LYS A 448 -7.87 -17.47 13.36
C LYS A 448 -7.63 -17.05 11.91
N ASN A 449 -8.70 -16.69 11.20
CA ASN A 449 -8.60 -16.22 9.83
C ASN A 449 -8.30 -14.72 9.78
N MET A 450 -7.49 -14.30 8.81
CA MET A 450 -7.16 -12.91 8.52
C MET A 450 -7.32 -12.69 7.03
N VAL A 451 -8.24 -11.80 6.64
CA VAL A 451 -8.44 -11.49 5.21
C VAL A 451 -7.20 -10.82 4.63
N THR A 452 -6.67 -9.80 5.31
CA THR A 452 -5.47 -9.10 4.85
C THR A 452 -4.29 -9.13 5.83
N ALA A 453 -3.08 -9.08 5.28
CA ALA A 453 -1.84 -8.80 6.01
C ALA A 453 -0.94 -7.88 5.18
N HIS A 454 -1.21 -6.57 5.24
CA HIS A 454 -0.46 -5.59 4.45
C HIS A 454 0.92 -5.29 5.03
N GLY A 455 1.93 -5.26 4.15
CA GLY A 455 3.35 -5.26 4.48
C GLY A 455 4.08 -3.94 4.24
N ARG A 456 3.43 -2.79 4.34
CA ARG A 456 4.09 -1.48 4.16
C ARG A 456 5.04 -1.15 5.30
N THR A 457 6.30 -0.86 4.98
CA THR A 457 7.38 -0.60 5.95
C THR A 457 7.81 0.86 6.02
N ASP A 458 7.47 1.68 5.03
CA ASP A 458 7.82 3.11 4.99
C ASP A 458 6.57 3.97 4.71
N PRO A 459 6.34 5.08 5.46
CA PRO A 459 5.15 5.91 5.30
C PRO A 459 5.09 6.63 3.94
N ASN A 460 6.22 6.82 3.26
CA ASN A 460 6.32 7.43 1.94
C ASN A 460 6.00 6.45 0.80
N GLN A 461 5.90 5.14 1.07
CA GLN A 461 5.45 4.18 0.06
C GLN A 461 3.99 4.46 -0.33
N ASN A 462 3.72 4.40 -1.62
CA ASN A 462 2.38 4.61 -2.22
C ASN A 462 1.55 3.31 -2.29
N THR A 463 1.89 2.32 -1.47
CA THR A 463 1.32 0.96 -1.50
C THR A 463 0.15 0.77 -0.53
N GLY A 464 -0.70 -0.21 -0.76
CA GLY A 464 -1.92 -0.44 0.03
C GLY A 464 -2.82 -1.50 -0.58
N ILE A 465 -3.63 -2.16 0.24
CA ILE A 465 -4.73 -3.01 -0.24
C ILE A 465 -6.05 -2.25 -0.14
N VAL A 466 -6.76 -2.13 -1.25
CA VAL A 466 -8.11 -1.56 -1.30
C VAL A 466 -9.11 -2.64 -1.74
N ILE A 467 -10.09 -2.93 -0.89
CA ILE A 467 -11.21 -3.81 -1.22
C ILE A 467 -12.45 -2.93 -1.44
N GLN A 468 -12.92 -2.86 -2.68
CA GLN A 468 -14.01 -1.98 -3.08
C GLN A 468 -15.18 -2.76 -3.68
N LYS A 469 -16.42 -2.39 -3.34
CA LYS A 469 -17.64 -2.96 -3.96
C LYS A 469 -17.68 -4.50 -3.95
N SER A 470 -17.04 -5.10 -2.97
CA SER A 470 -16.80 -6.55 -2.90
C SER A 470 -17.74 -7.21 -1.89
N ARG A 471 -17.70 -8.54 -1.83
CA ARG A 471 -18.50 -9.38 -0.93
C ARG A 471 -17.58 -10.19 -0.04
N ILE A 472 -17.55 -9.86 1.25
CA ILE A 472 -16.73 -10.54 2.27
C ILE A 472 -17.60 -11.55 3.03
N GLY A 473 -17.24 -12.82 2.92
CA GLY A 473 -18.07 -13.94 3.35
C GLY A 473 -17.29 -15.13 3.91
N ALA A 474 -18.01 -16.23 4.10
CA ALA A 474 -17.48 -17.51 4.51
C ALA A 474 -17.84 -18.59 3.48
N THR A 475 -16.95 -19.55 3.26
CA THR A 475 -17.28 -20.79 2.57
C THR A 475 -18.23 -21.66 3.39
N SER A 476 -18.91 -22.60 2.75
CA SER A 476 -19.93 -23.46 3.39
C SER A 476 -19.40 -24.26 4.59
N ASP A 477 -18.13 -24.69 4.54
CA ASP A 477 -17.44 -25.43 5.61
C ASP A 477 -17.08 -24.58 6.84
N LEU A 478 -17.02 -23.25 6.70
CA LEU A 478 -16.80 -22.32 7.81
C LEU A 478 -18.12 -21.83 8.41
N LYS A 479 -19.15 -21.59 7.59
CA LYS A 479 -20.44 -21.01 8.04
C LYS A 479 -21.04 -21.74 9.25
N SER A 480 -21.01 -23.08 9.24
CA SER A 480 -21.58 -23.90 10.32
C SER A 480 -20.79 -23.86 11.63
N VAL A 481 -19.54 -23.40 11.59
CA VAL A 481 -18.59 -23.43 12.72
C VAL A 481 -17.92 -22.09 12.97
N GLN A 482 -18.46 -20.99 12.42
CA GLN A 482 -17.82 -19.66 12.46
C GLN A 482 -17.52 -19.17 13.88
N LYS A 483 -18.36 -19.55 14.86
CA LYS A 483 -18.15 -19.23 16.29
C LYS A 483 -16.86 -19.84 16.87
N SER A 484 -16.39 -20.94 16.30
CA SER A 484 -15.16 -21.63 16.72
C SER A 484 -13.91 -21.13 16.01
N PHE A 485 -14.06 -20.37 14.91
CA PHE A 485 -12.96 -19.91 14.07
C PHE A 485 -13.11 -18.43 13.75
N PRO A 486 -12.65 -17.54 14.66
CA PRO A 486 -12.76 -16.09 14.46
C PRO A 486 -12.10 -15.64 13.17
N THR A 487 -12.76 -14.74 12.43
CA THR A 487 -12.25 -14.14 11.20
C THR A 487 -12.16 -12.63 11.36
N TYR A 488 -11.05 -12.03 10.91
CA TYR A 488 -10.82 -10.58 10.96
C TYR A 488 -10.54 -10.05 9.55
N LEU A 489 -10.80 -8.76 9.36
CA LEU A 489 -10.52 -8.01 8.13
C LEU A 489 -9.01 -7.96 7.83
N GLY A 490 -8.17 -7.99 8.86
CA GLY A 490 -6.73 -8.13 8.70
C GLY A 490 -5.92 -7.87 9.96
N ARG A 491 -4.59 -7.93 9.80
CA ARG A 491 -3.59 -7.62 10.84
C ARG A 491 -2.33 -6.98 10.25
N PRO A 492 -1.62 -6.10 11.00
CA PRO A 492 -0.54 -5.29 10.44
C PRO A 492 0.78 -6.05 10.40
N TRP A 493 1.09 -6.69 9.27
CA TRP A 493 2.34 -7.44 9.10
C TRP A 493 3.58 -6.54 9.27
N LYS A 494 3.50 -5.28 8.82
CA LYS A 494 4.58 -4.29 8.94
C LYS A 494 4.06 -2.96 9.51
N GLU A 495 4.96 -2.12 9.98
CA GLU A 495 4.68 -0.97 10.85
C GLU A 495 3.69 0.06 10.27
N TYR A 496 3.68 0.24 8.95
CA TYR A 496 2.83 1.21 8.26
C TYR A 496 1.72 0.56 7.44
N ALA A 497 1.34 -0.69 7.77
CA ALA A 497 0.31 -1.46 7.10
C ALA A 497 -0.91 -0.59 6.73
N ARG A 498 -1.34 -0.68 5.46
CA ARG A 498 -2.43 0.14 4.92
C ARG A 498 -3.47 -0.70 4.22
N THR A 499 -4.69 -0.69 4.72
CA THR A 499 -5.82 -1.42 4.14
C THR A 499 -7.09 -0.60 4.24
N ILE A 500 -7.81 -0.50 3.12
CA ILE A 500 -9.08 0.23 3.03
C ILE A 500 -10.15 -0.74 2.53
N ILE A 501 -11.26 -0.86 3.26
CA ILE A 501 -12.41 -1.68 2.87
C ILE A 501 -13.61 -0.77 2.71
N MET A 502 -14.10 -0.66 1.48
CA MET A 502 -15.12 0.33 1.16
C MET A 502 -16.23 -0.17 0.24
N GLN A 503 -17.42 0.37 0.45
CA GLN A 503 -18.61 0.13 -0.38
C GLN A 503 -18.92 -1.37 -0.54
N SER A 504 -18.51 -2.19 0.43
CA SER A 504 -18.53 -3.65 0.34
C SER A 504 -19.60 -4.22 1.28
N SER A 505 -20.11 -5.39 0.93
CA SER A 505 -21.01 -6.16 1.79
C SER A 505 -20.20 -7.13 2.65
N ILE A 506 -20.47 -7.14 3.95
CA ILE A 506 -19.71 -7.92 4.94
C ILE A 506 -20.71 -8.75 5.77
N THR A 507 -20.61 -10.07 5.67
CA THR A 507 -21.43 -11.00 6.47
C THR A 507 -20.99 -11.04 7.95
N ASP A 508 -21.76 -11.72 8.80
CA ASP A 508 -21.48 -11.92 10.23
C ASP A 508 -20.25 -12.80 10.53
N VAL A 509 -19.52 -13.26 9.49
CA VAL A 509 -18.24 -13.96 9.64
C VAL A 509 -17.18 -13.10 10.33
N ILE A 510 -17.22 -11.77 10.15
CA ILE A 510 -16.22 -10.85 10.68
C ILE A 510 -16.47 -10.58 12.16
N HIS A 511 -15.47 -10.86 12.98
CA HIS A 511 -15.49 -10.59 14.41
C HIS A 511 -15.75 -9.09 14.68
N PRO A 512 -16.56 -8.69 15.67
CA PRO A 512 -16.93 -7.29 15.91
C PRO A 512 -15.74 -6.30 16.05
N ALA A 513 -14.62 -6.77 16.61
CA ALA A 513 -13.37 -6.02 16.69
C ALA A 513 -12.83 -5.56 15.31
N GLY A 514 -13.19 -6.26 14.24
CA GLY A 514 -12.83 -6.00 12.84
C GLY A 514 -11.40 -6.39 12.51
N TRP A 515 -10.43 -5.88 13.28
CA TRP A 515 -8.99 -6.04 13.02
C TRP A 515 -8.32 -6.76 14.19
N HIS A 516 -7.20 -7.44 13.92
CA HIS A 516 -6.45 -8.18 14.94
C HIS A 516 -5.00 -7.68 15.03
N GLU A 517 -4.45 -7.66 16.25
CA GLU A 517 -3.06 -7.26 16.49
C GLU A 517 -2.09 -8.24 15.82
N TRP A 518 -0.93 -7.74 15.39
CA TRP A 518 0.17 -8.61 14.98
C TRP A 518 0.92 -9.16 16.20
N SER A 519 1.40 -8.26 17.06
CA SER A 519 2.06 -8.58 18.33
C SER A 519 2.02 -7.38 19.27
N GLY A 520 1.26 -7.48 20.37
CA GLY A 520 1.09 -6.39 21.33
C GLY A 520 0.69 -5.07 20.67
N SER A 521 1.40 -3.99 21.02
CA SER A 521 1.12 -2.64 20.50
C SER A 521 1.82 -2.29 19.17
N PHE A 522 2.48 -3.25 18.53
CA PHE A 522 3.17 -3.02 17.25
C PHE A 522 2.22 -2.45 16.18
N ALA A 523 2.68 -1.42 15.46
CA ALA A 523 1.99 -0.74 14.36
C ALA A 523 0.68 -0.01 14.69
N LEU A 524 0.07 -0.20 15.86
CA LEU A 524 -1.30 0.28 16.17
C LEU A 524 -1.45 1.82 16.08
N ASN A 525 -0.34 2.56 16.17
CA ASN A 525 -0.29 4.02 16.08
C ASN A 525 0.08 4.57 14.70
N THR A 526 0.59 3.73 13.81
CA THR A 526 1.22 4.11 12.54
C THR A 526 0.54 3.48 11.32
N LEU A 527 -0.17 2.36 11.51
CA LEU A 527 -0.98 1.73 10.48
C LEU A 527 -2.12 2.64 10.01
N THR A 528 -2.70 2.31 8.85
CA THR A 528 -3.88 3.01 8.30
C THR A 528 -4.91 1.97 7.90
N TYR A 529 -5.88 1.72 8.77
CA TYR A 529 -7.02 0.85 8.51
C TYR A 529 -8.30 1.66 8.44
N GLU A 530 -8.97 1.58 7.30
CA GLU A 530 -10.16 2.38 7.03
C GLU A 530 -11.33 1.53 6.54
N GLU A 531 -12.52 1.86 7.06
CA GLU A 531 -13.79 1.32 6.58
C GLU A 531 -14.67 2.46 6.07
N TYR A 532 -15.26 2.34 4.88
CA TYR A 532 -16.09 3.40 4.27
C TYR A 532 -17.34 2.84 3.60
N GLN A 533 -18.53 3.17 4.10
CA GLN A 533 -19.83 2.80 3.50
C GLN A 533 -20.01 1.29 3.25
N ASN A 534 -19.53 0.45 4.17
CA ASN A 534 -19.80 -0.97 4.12
C ASN A 534 -21.22 -1.29 4.64
N THR A 535 -21.79 -2.39 4.18
CA THR A 535 -23.13 -2.88 4.55
C THR A 535 -23.09 -4.35 4.97
N GLY A 536 -24.18 -4.87 5.53
CA GLY A 536 -24.29 -6.26 5.98
C GLY A 536 -23.98 -6.45 7.47
N ALA A 537 -24.27 -7.65 7.99
CA ALA A 537 -24.25 -7.93 9.42
C ALA A 537 -22.87 -7.74 10.09
N GLY A 538 -21.77 -7.92 9.36
CA GLY A 538 -20.41 -7.71 9.87
C GLY A 538 -19.88 -6.28 9.71
N ALA A 539 -20.66 -5.37 9.12
CA ALA A 539 -20.20 -4.01 8.80
C ALA A 539 -20.36 -2.99 9.93
N SER A 540 -21.02 -3.33 11.05
CA SER A 540 -21.13 -2.41 12.19
C SER A 540 -19.75 -2.09 12.77
N THR A 541 -19.48 -0.80 12.99
CA THR A 541 -18.19 -0.28 13.47
C THR A 541 -18.17 -0.02 14.99
N SER A 542 -19.32 -0.13 15.66
CA SER A 542 -19.48 0.14 17.11
C SER A 542 -18.48 -0.66 17.99
N GLY A 543 -18.34 -1.95 17.70
CA GLY A 543 -17.45 -2.89 18.40
C GLY A 543 -16.00 -2.92 17.92
N ARG A 544 -15.61 -2.04 16.97
CA ARG A 544 -14.26 -2.02 16.41
C ARG A 544 -13.22 -1.58 17.42
N VAL A 545 -12.00 -2.06 17.22
CA VAL A 545 -10.79 -1.66 17.95
C VAL A 545 -10.64 -0.13 18.03
N LYS A 546 -9.99 0.37 19.09
CA LYS A 546 -9.79 1.81 19.34
C LYS A 546 -8.36 2.27 19.04
N TRP A 547 -7.69 1.60 18.11
CA TRP A 547 -6.31 1.95 17.72
C TRP A 547 -6.28 3.30 17.01
N LYS A 548 -5.21 4.08 17.22
CA LYS A 548 -5.04 5.37 16.55
C LYS A 548 -4.98 5.24 15.02
N GLY A 549 -4.44 4.14 14.51
CA GLY A 549 -4.36 3.86 13.07
C GLY A 549 -5.68 3.37 12.45
N TYR A 550 -6.70 3.05 13.24
CA TYR A 550 -8.02 2.67 12.73
C TYR A 550 -8.93 3.89 12.61
N LYS A 551 -9.66 3.98 11.49
CA LYS A 551 -10.64 5.03 11.26
C LYS A 551 -11.85 4.52 10.49
N GLU A 552 -13.04 4.74 11.06
CA GLU A 552 -14.26 4.73 10.27
C GLU A 552 -14.34 6.04 9.48
N VAL A 553 -14.35 5.93 8.16
CA VAL A 553 -14.53 7.08 7.26
C VAL A 553 -16.01 7.19 6.95
N ARG A 554 -16.58 8.37 7.22
CA ARG A 554 -17.99 8.66 6.92
C ARG A 554 -18.08 9.73 5.84
N PRO A 555 -19.05 9.64 4.90
CA PRO A 555 -19.31 10.73 3.98
C PRO A 555 -19.69 11.98 4.76
N LYS A 556 -19.38 13.15 4.21
CA LYS A 556 -19.86 14.42 4.75
C LYS A 556 -21.40 14.41 4.73
N PRO A 557 -22.09 14.56 5.87
CA PRO A 557 -23.54 14.55 5.87
C PRO A 557 -24.11 15.79 5.18
N ASP A 558 -25.21 15.60 4.47
CA ASP A 558 -26.05 16.69 3.98
C ASP A 558 -26.88 17.28 5.12
N VAL A 559 -27.34 16.43 6.04
CA VAL A 559 -28.06 16.81 7.26
C VAL A 559 -27.53 16.00 8.44
N THR A 560 -27.37 16.66 9.59
CA THR A 560 -27.10 16.01 10.87
C THR A 560 -28.32 16.17 11.78
N VAL A 561 -28.85 15.06 12.27
CA VAL A 561 -29.94 14.98 13.24
C VAL A 561 -29.33 14.71 14.60
N ALA A 562 -29.63 15.57 15.57
CA ALA A 562 -29.21 15.42 16.95
C ALA A 562 -30.47 15.40 17.83
N ALA A 563 -30.46 14.59 18.89
CA ALA A 563 -31.50 14.69 19.92
C ALA A 563 -31.42 16.09 20.56
N ASP A 564 -32.55 16.78 20.64
CA ASP A 564 -32.69 18.10 21.27
C ASP A 564 -32.85 18.03 22.79
N GLY A 565 -32.83 16.82 23.36
CA GLY A 565 -32.99 16.58 24.80
C GLY A 565 -34.44 16.64 25.29
N THR A 566 -35.42 17.03 24.46
CA THR A 566 -36.85 16.94 24.79
C THR A 566 -37.45 15.60 24.37
N GLY A 567 -36.77 14.92 23.45
CA GLY A 567 -37.17 13.62 22.92
C GLY A 567 -38.19 13.72 21.80
N ASP A 568 -38.40 14.90 21.21
CA ASP A 568 -39.39 15.14 20.18
C ASP A 568 -38.92 14.74 18.76
N VAL A 569 -39.91 14.49 17.89
CA VAL A 569 -39.76 14.11 16.49
C VAL A 569 -38.96 15.19 15.71
N THR A 570 -37.73 14.87 15.29
CA THR A 570 -37.04 15.73 14.33
C THR A 570 -37.45 15.36 12.90
N THR A 571 -38.48 16.01 12.37
CA THR A 571 -38.84 15.86 10.94
C THR A 571 -37.74 16.46 10.07
N VAL A 572 -37.02 15.62 9.33
CA VAL A 572 -36.01 16.10 8.37
C VAL A 572 -36.70 16.45 7.06
N LYS A 573 -37.06 17.73 6.89
CA LYS A 573 -37.60 18.24 5.62
C LYS A 573 -36.51 18.28 4.56
N MET A 574 -36.63 17.40 3.58
CA MET A 574 -35.71 17.30 2.45
C MET A 574 -35.99 18.45 1.46
N LEU A 575 -35.19 19.51 1.52
CA LEU A 575 -35.29 20.61 0.56
C LEU A 575 -34.95 20.09 -0.85
N LYS A 576 -35.86 20.29 -1.83
CA LYS A 576 -35.67 19.96 -3.25
C LYS A 576 -34.42 20.68 -3.81
N LYS A 577 -33.24 20.06 -3.73
CA LYS A 577 -32.09 20.45 -4.56
C LYS A 577 -32.09 19.59 -5.83
N LYS A 578 -32.35 20.21 -6.99
CA LYS A 578 -32.59 19.59 -8.30
C LYS A 578 -31.44 18.72 -8.90
N SER A 579 -30.38 18.34 -8.18
CA SER A 579 -29.21 17.72 -8.85
C SER A 579 -28.40 16.66 -8.08
N LYS A 580 -28.89 16.00 -7.02
CA LYS A 580 -28.08 15.02 -6.27
C LYS A 580 -28.54 13.58 -6.49
N THR A 581 -27.66 12.69 -6.93
CA THR A 581 -27.99 11.25 -7.08
C THR A 581 -28.15 10.50 -5.75
N ARG A 582 -27.67 11.05 -4.61
CA ARG A 582 -27.78 10.51 -3.24
C ARG A 582 -27.84 11.62 -2.20
N PHE A 583 -28.50 11.36 -1.07
CA PHE A 583 -28.58 12.28 0.08
C PHE A 583 -28.12 11.57 1.36
N VAL A 584 -27.24 12.20 2.15
CA VAL A 584 -26.62 11.60 3.35
C VAL A 584 -27.17 12.23 4.62
N ILE A 585 -27.76 11.43 5.49
CA ILE A 585 -28.25 11.84 6.81
C ILE A 585 -27.40 11.17 7.88
N TYR A 586 -26.94 11.96 8.84
CA TYR A 586 -26.26 11.46 10.03
C TYR A 586 -27.15 11.63 11.25
N VAL A 587 -27.39 10.55 11.98
CA VAL A 587 -28.15 10.54 13.24
C VAL A 587 -27.17 10.29 14.38
N LYS A 588 -27.06 11.23 15.30
CA LYS A 588 -26.21 11.09 16.50
C LYS A 588 -26.84 10.09 17.48
N ALA A 589 -26.02 9.49 18.35
CA ALA A 589 -26.52 8.71 19.48
C ALA A 589 -27.34 9.60 20.43
N GLY A 590 -28.50 9.10 20.87
CA GLY A 590 -29.41 9.80 21.77
C GLY A 590 -30.69 8.99 22.03
N VAL A 591 -31.48 9.43 23.00
CA VAL A 591 -32.82 8.87 23.25
C VAL A 591 -33.81 9.65 22.38
N TYR A 592 -34.45 8.96 21.44
CA TYR A 592 -35.48 9.48 20.55
C TYR A 592 -36.79 8.79 20.91
N LYS A 593 -37.89 9.53 21.16
CA LYS A 593 -39.19 8.89 21.49
C LYS A 593 -39.91 8.34 20.26
N GLU A 594 -39.64 8.87 19.07
CA GLU A 594 -40.28 8.46 17.80
C GLU A 594 -39.32 8.60 16.59
N ASN A 595 -39.75 8.02 15.46
CA ASN A 595 -39.00 7.76 14.22
C ASN A 595 -38.55 9.04 13.47
N VAL A 596 -37.39 8.98 12.79
CA VAL A 596 -36.93 10.06 11.87
C VAL A 596 -37.72 10.05 10.55
N LEU A 597 -38.76 10.86 10.44
CA LEU A 597 -39.61 10.97 9.24
C LEU A 597 -38.92 11.70 8.07
N LEU A 598 -38.90 11.05 6.90
CA LEU A 598 -38.40 11.60 5.63
C LEU A 598 -39.55 11.97 4.69
N GLU A 599 -39.86 13.26 4.54
CA GLU A 599 -40.89 13.72 3.58
C GLU A 599 -40.31 13.98 2.17
N LYS A 600 -41.02 13.53 1.13
CA LYS A 600 -40.75 13.83 -0.30
C LYS A 600 -39.39 13.36 -0.83
N ALA A 601 -38.96 12.15 -0.46
CA ALA A 601 -37.75 11.55 -1.01
C ALA A 601 -37.93 11.18 -2.49
N HIS A 602 -37.20 11.85 -3.38
CA HIS A 602 -36.98 11.43 -4.77
C HIS A 602 -35.56 10.89 -4.96
N TRP A 603 -34.92 10.41 -3.88
CA TRP A 603 -33.48 10.15 -3.80
C TRP A 603 -33.18 8.83 -3.09
N ASN A 604 -32.04 8.21 -3.42
CA ASN A 604 -31.44 7.21 -2.55
C ASN A 604 -30.90 7.92 -1.28
N VAL A 605 -31.51 7.63 -0.13
CA VAL A 605 -31.10 8.20 1.17
C VAL A 605 -30.19 7.20 1.87
N MET A 606 -29.04 7.68 2.35
CA MET A 606 -28.16 6.88 3.21
C MET A 606 -28.20 7.46 4.62
N ILE A 607 -28.60 6.64 5.58
CA ILE A 607 -28.62 7.02 7.00
C ILE A 607 -27.41 6.38 7.70
N TYR A 608 -26.68 7.20 8.44
CA TYR A 608 -25.55 6.80 9.28
C TYR A 608 -25.92 7.05 10.74
N GLY A 609 -25.88 6.01 11.58
CA GLY A 609 -25.95 6.12 13.04
C GLY A 609 -24.56 6.09 13.67
N ASP A 610 -24.40 6.54 14.91
CA ASP A 610 -23.14 6.37 15.66
C ASP A 610 -22.78 4.87 15.84
N GLY A 611 -21.75 4.40 15.12
CA GLY A 611 -21.28 3.01 15.21
C GLY A 611 -22.14 1.98 14.45
N ALA A 612 -23.16 2.44 13.74
CA ALA A 612 -24.06 1.61 12.94
C ALA A 612 -23.51 1.38 11.53
N ALA A 613 -23.86 0.23 10.93
CA ALA A 613 -23.61 0.02 9.50
C ALA A 613 -24.38 1.05 8.66
N ALA A 614 -23.84 1.43 7.51
CA ALA A 614 -24.55 2.31 6.60
C ALA A 614 -25.81 1.59 6.09
N THR A 615 -26.98 2.20 6.26
CA THR A 615 -28.23 1.65 5.70
C THR A 615 -28.67 2.50 4.53
N VAL A 616 -28.80 1.87 3.36
CA VAL A 616 -29.28 2.50 2.13
C VAL A 616 -30.78 2.28 2.04
N ILE A 617 -31.53 3.38 1.92
CA ILE A 617 -32.98 3.39 1.82
C ILE A 617 -33.36 3.93 0.44
N SER A 618 -33.95 3.07 -0.39
CA SER A 618 -34.64 3.49 -1.61
C SER A 618 -36.10 3.74 -1.27
N ALA A 619 -36.48 5.01 -1.09
CA ALA A 619 -37.88 5.38 -0.96
C ALA A 619 -38.45 5.65 -2.37
N GLU A 620 -39.29 4.74 -2.86
CA GLU A 620 -40.21 5.08 -3.95
C GLU A 620 -41.42 5.82 -3.36
N LYS A 621 -42.02 6.72 -4.16
CA LYS A 621 -42.97 7.78 -3.75
C LYS A 621 -43.84 7.44 -2.51
N ASN A 622 -43.73 8.31 -1.50
CA ASN A 622 -44.58 8.44 -0.29
C ASN A 622 -44.35 7.47 0.89
N GLY A 623 -43.26 6.69 0.94
CA GLY A 623 -42.93 5.88 2.12
C GLY A 623 -42.32 6.69 3.29
N VAL A 624 -42.65 6.31 4.53
CA VAL A 624 -42.01 6.78 5.76
C VAL A 624 -40.87 5.83 6.12
N ALA A 625 -39.64 6.33 6.15
CA ALA A 625 -38.53 5.59 6.75
C ALA A 625 -38.48 5.86 8.26
N THR A 626 -38.23 4.82 9.04
CA THR A 626 -38.11 4.85 10.49
C THR A 626 -36.72 4.37 10.87
N PHE A 627 -35.96 5.18 11.62
CA PHE A 627 -34.71 4.74 12.26
C PHE A 627 -34.92 4.49 13.75
N ASP A 628 -34.69 3.25 14.18
CA ASP A 628 -34.66 2.88 15.59
C ASP A 628 -33.22 3.04 16.11
N ALA A 629 -33.03 4.06 16.95
CA ALA A 629 -31.75 4.37 17.57
C ALA A 629 -31.28 3.30 18.56
N ALA A 630 -32.18 2.54 19.19
CA ALA A 630 -31.83 1.51 20.17
C ALA A 630 -31.26 0.26 19.49
N THR A 631 -31.83 -0.13 18.35
CA THR A 631 -31.37 -1.30 17.57
C THR A 631 -30.42 -0.93 16.43
N SER A 632 -30.20 0.37 16.19
CA SER A 632 -29.50 0.89 15.01
C SER A 632 -30.07 0.34 13.69
N SER A 633 -31.38 0.10 13.65
CA SER A 633 -32.07 -0.50 12.52
C SER A 633 -32.96 0.53 11.81
N VAL A 634 -33.26 0.27 10.54
CA VAL A 634 -34.17 1.09 9.74
C VAL A 634 -35.32 0.21 9.22
N SER A 635 -36.55 0.71 9.29
CA SER A 635 -37.73 0.14 8.63
C SER A 635 -38.36 1.15 7.67
N ILE A 636 -39.15 0.68 6.70
CA ILE A 636 -39.89 1.51 5.73
C ILE A 636 -41.37 1.11 5.82
N SER A 637 -42.27 2.07 5.97
CA SER A 637 -43.73 1.89 6.01
C SER A 637 -44.44 2.73 4.97
#